data_AF-A0A3N7GK09-F1
#
_entry.id   AF-A0A3N7GK09-F1
#
_cell.length_a   1.000
_cell.length_b   1.000
_cell.length_c   1.000
_cell.angle_alpha   90.00
_cell.angle_beta   90.00
_cell.angle_gamma   90.00
#
_symmetry.space_group_name_H-M   'P 1'
#
loop_
_entity.id
_entity.type
_entity.pdbx_description
1 polymer ?
#
loop_
_entity_poly.entity_id
_entity_poly.type
_entity_poly.pdbx_seq_one_letter_code
_entity_poly.pdbx_strand_id
1 'polypeptide(L)'
;MLMMFQPCQVMVILISFSSSITLLASDQLHPGEVAALRQIGKTVNEDGQLSLKLVDSCQQKGVVETELNSAPPNLEGNSTIGCNCSITDDNYCHITSFQLKDYSLPGRLPPELANLTYVQKIDFTRNYLYGTIPVEWASMKNLSFMSLESNQFSGVVPPELGKLVNLKSLILSGNKLVGTLPEALAQIKDLKDFRVSDNNLNGTVPEFIGNWTQLQKLELYATGLQGPIPLAIFHLEKLSDLRIADMPGPEFQLPNSPIERQFLVLRNINLTGTIPENAWKVEKTLDLTFNKLVGEIPPNTVRRRQFTFLSGNKLTGTVQDSFLQNSPNLDVSYNNFSRSPRCSSSNENNINWFRSSSSNNKLSDLLPCSGISRCPKYYRSFHINCGGQDVKNGKILYEGDQDSGSNAAARCYNRSGSNWGFSSTGDFMDDENFYDNKYTLQSNSNISLVDFGLYATARKTPLSITYYGYCLENGNYTVRLHFAEIQFTDEKLYNKVARRVFDIYIQGIQVQKDFNFTKEAQGSNRSFTRAFNTTVTDRTLEIRLYWAGKGTTVIPIRGNYGPIISAISVCSGYRTYCEEPEETSKKPIVIGVVTSAVFLIFLVMGVIYWKLCYGDKYTRERELKGLDLKTGSFTLRQLKAATDNFNSENKIGEGGFGSVYKGELADGTIIAVKQLSPKSRQGNREFVNEIGIISCLQHPNLVRLYGCCIEGDQLLLVYEYMENNSLSRALFGAGSETSALMLDWTTRYKICVGIARGLAFLHEGSAIRIVHRDIKGTNVLLDKDLNAKISDFGLAKLNEEENTHISTRVAGTIGYMAPEYAQWGYLTDKADVYSFGVVALEIVSGKSNSSYRPENENVCLLDWAHVFQKKENLMEIVDPKLHSEFNKEEAERMIKAALLCTNASPSIRPAMSEVVSMLEGQTSIPEVTSDPSIFYDDLHSKRVNGHYQQVTDQSLNSTQDLFPPSDKSWIGNSSTSTPELYPINPVSISLNLVKPRL
;
A
#
# COMPACT_ATOMS: atom_id res chain seq x y z
N MET A 1 17.41 77.86 29.62
CA MET A 1 17.25 78.19 28.18
C MET A 1 15.79 78.01 27.82
N LEU A 2 15.23 78.88 26.98
CA LEU A 2 13.84 78.90 26.47
C LEU A 2 13.40 77.52 25.89
N MET A 3 12.13 77.08 25.72
CA MET A 3 10.73 77.59 25.79
C MET A 3 9.79 76.33 25.67
N MET A 4 8.47 76.25 25.92
CA MET A 4 7.47 77.01 26.73
C MET A 4 6.09 76.26 26.74
N PHE A 5 5.06 76.87 27.36
CA PHE A 5 3.59 76.73 27.11
C PHE A 5 2.82 75.39 27.29
N GLN A 6 2.32 75.23 28.52
CA GLN A 6 0.92 74.95 28.92
C GLN A 6 -0.15 75.86 28.20
N PRO A 7 -1.49 75.75 28.46
CA PRO A 7 -2.41 74.60 28.66
C PRO A 7 -3.85 74.88 28.06
N CYS A 8 -4.91 74.30 28.64
CA CYS A 8 -6.35 74.74 28.60
C CYS A 8 -7.17 74.48 27.29
N GLN A 9 -8.51 74.28 27.30
CA GLN A 9 -9.51 74.14 28.39
C GLN A 9 -10.85 73.55 27.86
N VAL A 10 -11.76 73.22 28.80
CA VAL A 10 -13.26 73.15 28.76
C VAL A 10 -13.72 71.84 29.45
N MET A 11 -14.16 71.84 30.73
CA MET A 11 -15.47 72.25 31.27
C MET A 11 -16.66 71.35 30.83
N VAL A 12 -17.64 70.94 31.68
CA VAL A 12 -17.76 70.94 33.17
C VAL A 12 -19.02 70.15 33.62
N ILE A 13 -19.06 69.70 34.89
CA ILE A 13 -20.25 69.49 35.78
C ILE A 13 -21.31 68.38 35.50
N LEU A 14 -21.46 67.52 36.52
CA LEU A 14 -22.66 66.91 37.16
C LEU A 14 -23.93 66.63 36.32
N ILE A 15 -24.49 65.43 36.53
CA ILE A 15 -25.65 65.22 37.44
C ILE A 15 -25.77 63.73 37.81
N SER A 16 -26.10 63.46 39.07
CA SER A 16 -26.46 62.15 39.58
C SER A 16 -27.87 61.75 39.13
N PHE A 17 -28.03 60.59 38.49
CA PHE A 17 -29.32 59.90 38.43
C PHE A 17 -29.19 58.51 39.04
N SER A 18 -29.93 58.29 40.12
CA SER A 18 -30.20 56.96 40.65
C SER A 18 -31.11 56.22 39.67
N SER A 19 -30.51 55.35 38.85
CA SER A 19 -31.23 54.31 38.12
C SER A 19 -30.66 52.96 38.54
N SER A 20 -31.55 51.99 38.74
CA SER A 20 -31.19 50.66 39.21
C SER A 20 -30.17 50.02 38.27
N ILE A 21 -28.93 49.85 38.75
CA ILE A 21 -28.01 48.91 38.12
C ILE A 21 -28.50 47.52 38.50
N THR A 22 -29.46 47.01 37.72
CA THR A 22 -29.44 45.61 37.35
C THR A 22 -28.02 45.32 36.89
N LEU A 23 -27.31 44.44 37.60
CA LEU A 23 -26.11 43.83 37.03
C LEU A 23 -26.55 43.23 35.71
N LEU A 24 -26.10 43.82 34.60
CA LEU A 24 -26.03 43.11 33.35
C LEU A 24 -24.99 42.04 33.60
N ALA A 25 -25.46 40.82 33.90
CA ALA A 25 -24.58 39.67 33.96
C ALA A 25 -23.85 39.61 32.62
N SER A 26 -22.52 39.66 32.66
CA SER A 26 -21.74 39.44 31.45
C SER A 26 -21.93 37.99 31.06
N ASP A 27 -22.47 37.75 29.87
CA ASP A 27 -22.64 36.42 29.26
C ASP A 27 -21.26 35.74 29.13
N GLN A 28 -20.84 35.06 30.19
CA GLN A 28 -19.54 34.41 30.34
C GLN A 28 -19.73 32.90 30.34
N LEU A 29 -18.75 32.18 29.79
CA LEU A 29 -18.77 30.73 29.82
C LEU A 29 -18.56 30.21 31.25
N HIS A 30 -19.31 29.19 31.66
CA HIS A 30 -19.20 28.63 33.01
C HIS A 30 -17.74 28.22 33.33
N PRO A 31 -17.15 28.64 34.47
CA PRO A 31 -15.71 28.45 34.75
C PRO A 31 -15.22 27.00 34.69
N GLY A 32 -16.08 26.04 35.05
CA GLY A 32 -15.78 24.61 34.93
C GLY A 32 -15.63 24.13 33.49
N GLU A 33 -16.39 24.72 32.55
CA GLU A 33 -16.30 24.41 31.12
C GLU A 33 -15.05 25.04 30.50
N VAL A 34 -14.66 26.24 30.94
CA VAL A 34 -13.37 26.87 30.58
C VAL A 34 -12.20 25.99 31.01
N ALA A 35 -12.25 25.39 32.21
CA ALA A 35 -11.23 24.47 32.68
C ALA A 35 -11.20 23.17 31.85
N ALA A 36 -12.37 22.58 31.57
CA ALA A 36 -12.48 21.40 30.72
C ALA A 36 -11.94 21.66 29.29
N LEU A 37 -12.27 22.80 28.67
CA LEU A 37 -11.78 23.18 27.35
C LEU A 37 -10.25 23.23 27.26
N ARG A 38 -9.57 23.72 28.32
CA ARG A 38 -8.09 23.73 28.38
C ARG A 38 -7.49 22.33 28.45
N GLN A 39 -8.20 21.35 29.02
CA GLN A 39 -7.76 19.96 29.09
C GLN A 39 -8.05 19.22 27.77
N ILE A 40 -9.27 19.37 27.25
CA ILE A 40 -9.69 18.91 25.91
C ILE A 40 -8.70 19.36 24.83
N GLY A 41 -8.32 20.64 24.84
CA GLY A 41 -7.36 21.21 23.90
C GLY A 41 -5.95 20.61 23.95
N LYS A 42 -5.56 19.95 25.05
CA LYS A 42 -4.30 19.20 25.12
C LYS A 42 -4.46 17.78 24.58
N THR A 43 -5.53 17.09 24.97
CA THR A 43 -5.76 15.67 24.61
C THR A 43 -6.04 15.47 23.11
N VAL A 44 -6.76 16.40 22.48
CA VAL A 44 -7.09 16.34 21.04
C VAL A 44 -5.89 16.71 20.16
N ASN A 45 -4.95 17.49 20.68
CA ASN A 45 -3.89 18.16 19.92
C ASN A 45 -2.53 17.94 20.60
N GLU A 46 -2.07 16.68 20.57
CA GLU A 46 -0.80 16.24 21.17
C GLU A 46 0.41 17.07 20.67
N ASP A 47 0.38 17.52 19.41
CA ASP A 47 1.45 18.31 18.76
C ASP A 47 1.41 19.83 19.03
N GLY A 48 0.40 20.36 19.75
CA GLY A 48 0.30 21.80 20.03
C GLY A 48 -0.07 22.70 18.82
N GLN A 49 -0.52 22.15 17.71
CA GLN A 49 -0.84 22.88 16.47
C GLN A 49 -2.12 23.74 16.55
N LEU A 50 -3.16 23.23 17.22
CA LEU A 50 -4.40 23.95 17.53
C LEU A 50 -4.25 24.85 18.78
N SER A 51 -4.64 26.13 18.70
CA SER A 51 -4.90 26.96 19.87
C SER A 51 -6.39 27.24 20.02
N LEU A 52 -6.98 26.72 21.09
CA LEU A 52 -8.32 27.10 21.51
C LEU A 52 -8.25 28.48 22.16
N LYS A 53 -8.32 29.54 21.33
CA LYS A 53 -8.49 30.91 21.83
C LYS A 53 -9.88 31.07 22.43
N LEU A 54 -9.93 30.88 23.75
CA LEU A 54 -11.01 31.32 24.62
C LEU A 54 -11.07 32.86 24.63
N VAL A 55 -11.55 33.44 23.54
CA VAL A 55 -12.12 34.79 23.55
C VAL A 55 -13.48 34.68 24.26
N ASP A 56 -13.88 35.66 25.06
CA ASP A 56 -15.19 35.72 25.76
C ASP A 56 -16.38 35.95 24.78
N SER A 57 -16.32 35.34 23.59
CA SER A 57 -17.11 35.63 22.40
C SER A 57 -18.50 34.97 22.33
N CYS A 58 -18.94 34.25 23.37
CA CYS A 58 -20.35 33.84 23.46
C CYS A 58 -21.29 35.05 23.30
N GLN A 59 -20.83 36.24 23.68
CA GLN A 59 -21.49 37.54 23.56
C GLN A 59 -21.85 38.01 22.12
N GLN A 60 -21.17 37.57 21.06
CA GLN A 60 -21.38 38.14 19.70
C GLN A 60 -21.99 37.20 18.66
N LYS A 61 -22.06 35.89 18.91
CA LYS A 61 -22.75 34.92 18.02
C LYS A 61 -23.01 33.53 18.62
N GLY A 62 -22.74 33.32 19.91
CA GLY A 62 -22.82 31.97 20.51
C GLY A 62 -21.77 31.00 19.96
N VAL A 63 -20.60 31.50 19.52
CA VAL A 63 -19.51 30.69 18.95
C VAL A 63 -18.17 31.11 19.57
N VAL A 64 -17.36 30.14 19.99
CA VAL A 64 -15.94 30.32 20.34
C VAL A 64 -15.09 30.02 19.11
N GLU A 65 -14.16 30.92 18.80
CA GLU A 65 -13.27 30.80 17.63
C GLU A 65 -12.15 29.78 17.88
N THR A 66 -11.75 29.07 16.83
CA THR A 66 -10.69 28.05 16.87
C THR A 66 -9.60 28.40 15.86
N GLU A 67 -8.40 28.72 16.34
CA GLU A 67 -7.26 29.10 15.50
C GLU A 67 -6.23 27.96 15.41
N LEU A 68 -5.64 27.77 14.24
CA LEU A 68 -4.45 26.94 14.06
C LEU A 68 -3.21 27.83 14.04
N ASN A 69 -2.18 27.45 14.80
CA ASN A 69 -0.94 28.22 14.92
C ASN A 69 -0.11 28.27 13.61
N SER A 70 -0.49 27.47 12.61
CA SER A 70 0.23 27.31 11.33
C SER A 70 -0.71 27.10 10.12
N ALA A 71 -1.97 27.53 10.21
CA ALA A 71 -2.93 27.39 9.11
C ALA A 71 -2.63 28.36 7.95
N PRO A 72 -2.64 27.91 6.67
CA PRO A 72 -2.77 28.83 5.55
C PRO A 72 -4.14 29.56 5.63
N PRO A 73 -4.25 30.82 5.18
CA PRO A 73 -5.41 31.69 5.44
C PRO A 73 -6.74 31.28 4.76
N ASN A 74 -6.78 30.13 4.07
CA ASN A 74 -7.93 29.63 3.32
C ASN A 74 -8.49 28.30 3.91
N LEU A 75 -8.34 28.07 5.21
CA LEU A 75 -8.97 26.95 5.90
C LEU A 75 -10.47 27.23 6.12
N GLU A 76 -11.28 26.91 5.11
CA GLU A 76 -12.75 26.85 5.14
C GLU A 76 -13.26 25.70 6.05
N GLY A 77 -12.75 25.61 7.28
CA GLY A 77 -13.14 24.61 8.25
C GLY A 77 -14.43 25.01 8.96
N ASN A 78 -15.48 24.20 8.84
CA ASN A 78 -16.76 24.39 9.55
C ASN A 78 -16.67 24.00 11.05
N SER A 79 -15.55 24.31 11.69
CA SER A 79 -15.25 24.01 13.08
C SER A 79 -15.79 25.13 13.97
N THR A 80 -16.77 24.80 14.80
CA THR A 80 -17.39 25.76 15.72
C THR A 80 -17.70 25.10 17.05
N ILE A 81 -17.24 25.72 18.13
CA ILE A 81 -17.67 25.41 19.49
C ILE A 81 -18.83 26.37 19.79
N GLY A 82 -20.05 25.83 19.84
CA GLY A 82 -21.28 26.60 20.04
C GLY A 82 -21.70 26.63 21.51
N CYS A 83 -22.10 27.80 22.01
CA CYS A 83 -22.60 28.02 23.37
C CYS A 83 -24.00 28.64 23.38
N ASN A 84 -24.73 28.44 24.48
CA ASN A 84 -26.07 28.99 24.71
C ASN A 84 -26.17 29.48 26.17
N CYS A 85 -26.63 30.72 26.35
CA CYS A 85 -26.72 31.42 27.63
C CYS A 85 -28.16 31.48 28.17
N SER A 86 -29.08 30.68 27.60
CA SER A 86 -30.50 30.64 27.96
C SER A 86 -30.97 29.22 28.32
N ILE A 87 -30.04 28.33 28.70
CA ILE A 87 -30.35 26.95 29.14
C ILE A 87 -30.64 26.90 30.64
N THR A 88 -30.03 27.80 31.40
CA THR A 88 -29.99 27.83 32.86
C THR A 88 -30.26 29.24 33.37
N ASP A 89 -30.85 29.34 34.56
CA ASP A 89 -31.05 30.62 35.26
C ASP A 89 -29.81 31.05 36.08
N ASP A 90 -28.64 30.45 35.82
CA ASP A 90 -27.40 30.67 36.60
C ASP A 90 -26.50 31.80 36.05
N ASN A 91 -26.99 32.53 35.03
CA ASN A 91 -26.31 33.61 34.32
C ASN A 91 -25.02 33.20 33.58
N TYR A 92 -24.81 31.91 33.32
CA TYR A 92 -23.68 31.43 32.53
C TYR A 92 -24.08 30.92 31.14
N CYS A 93 -23.16 31.05 30.20
CA CYS A 93 -23.21 30.37 28.92
C CYS A 93 -22.65 28.95 29.04
N HIS A 94 -23.32 28.01 28.40
CA HIS A 94 -22.95 26.59 28.37
C HIS A 94 -22.69 26.09 26.95
N ILE A 95 -21.66 25.25 26.78
CA ILE A 95 -21.32 24.64 25.49
C ILE A 95 -22.40 23.61 25.11
N THR A 96 -22.99 23.80 23.93
CA THR A 96 -24.01 22.92 23.35
C THR A 96 -23.53 22.16 22.12
N SER A 97 -22.49 22.65 21.45
CA SER A 97 -21.96 22.04 20.22
C SER A 97 -20.45 22.07 20.25
N PHE A 98 -19.81 20.93 20.00
CA PHE A 98 -18.36 20.80 19.96
C PHE A 98 -17.95 20.18 18.62
N GLN A 99 -17.52 21.02 17.67
CA GLN A 99 -17.17 20.60 16.32
C GLN A 99 -15.73 21.00 16.00
N LEU A 100 -14.83 20.03 15.88
CA LEU A 100 -13.45 20.21 15.47
C LEU A 100 -13.19 19.30 14.26
N LYS A 101 -13.36 19.86 13.08
CA LYS A 101 -13.33 19.17 11.78
C LYS A 101 -12.13 19.66 10.96
N ASP A 102 -11.70 18.85 10.00
CA ASP A 102 -10.82 19.28 8.91
C ASP A 102 -9.40 19.74 9.32
N TYR A 103 -9.02 19.50 10.57
CA TYR A 103 -7.78 20.01 11.16
C TYR A 103 -6.64 18.98 11.20
N SER A 104 -6.89 17.72 10.82
CA SER A 104 -5.87 16.64 10.90
C SER A 104 -5.27 16.46 12.28
N LEU A 105 -6.09 16.66 13.32
CA LEU A 105 -5.67 16.59 14.72
C LEU A 105 -5.14 15.18 15.05
N PRO A 106 -3.90 15.03 15.54
CA PRO A 106 -3.25 13.74 15.68
C PRO A 106 -3.50 13.06 17.04
N GLY A 107 -4.19 13.70 17.99
CA GLY A 107 -4.37 13.20 19.35
C GLY A 107 -5.49 12.17 19.54
N ARG A 108 -6.12 12.18 20.72
CA ARG A 108 -7.17 11.23 21.12
C ARG A 108 -8.48 11.92 21.44
N LEU A 109 -9.56 11.14 21.57
CA LEU A 109 -10.82 11.66 22.13
C LEU A 109 -10.66 11.91 23.65
N PRO A 110 -10.96 13.13 24.14
CA PRO A 110 -10.85 13.47 25.55
C PRO A 110 -12.02 12.89 26.35
N PRO A 111 -11.78 12.02 27.36
CA PRO A 111 -12.81 11.63 28.32
C PRO A 111 -13.46 12.85 29.00
N GLU A 112 -12.70 13.94 29.18
CA GLU A 112 -13.12 15.15 29.88
C GLU A 112 -14.17 15.97 29.14
N LEU A 113 -14.47 15.65 27.87
CA LEU A 113 -15.62 16.20 27.16
C LEU A 113 -16.94 15.86 27.87
N ALA A 114 -16.97 14.77 28.65
CA ALA A 114 -18.08 14.40 29.51
C ALA A 114 -18.40 15.44 30.60
N ASN A 115 -17.45 16.29 30.97
CA ASN A 115 -17.68 17.38 31.93
C ASN A 115 -18.52 18.53 31.34
N LEU A 116 -18.70 18.57 30.00
CA LEU A 116 -19.55 19.55 29.32
C LEU A 116 -21.00 19.01 29.23
N THR A 117 -21.71 19.08 30.34
CA THR A 117 -23.00 18.37 30.55
C THR A 117 -24.14 18.82 29.61
N TYR A 118 -24.03 20.01 29.01
CA TYR A 118 -25.04 20.59 28.10
C TYR A 118 -24.79 20.31 26.62
N VAL A 119 -23.71 19.58 26.25
CA VAL A 119 -23.39 19.29 24.85
C VAL A 119 -24.43 18.37 24.23
N GLN A 120 -25.00 18.85 23.12
CA GLN A 120 -26.00 18.19 22.28
C GLN A 120 -25.41 17.67 20.97
N LYS A 121 -24.26 18.18 20.54
CA LYS A 121 -23.59 17.84 19.27
C LYS A 121 -22.08 17.68 19.45
N ILE A 122 -21.54 16.54 19.01
CA ILE A 122 -20.10 16.29 18.86
C ILE A 122 -19.80 15.94 17.40
N ASP A 123 -18.81 16.61 16.80
CA ASP A 123 -18.34 16.31 15.44
C ASP A 123 -16.81 16.44 15.34
N PHE A 124 -16.12 15.31 15.19
CA PHE A 124 -14.67 15.23 14.99
C PHE A 124 -14.31 14.76 13.56
N THR A 125 -15.22 14.93 12.60
CA THR A 125 -15.08 14.39 11.23
C THR A 125 -13.83 14.91 10.52
N ARG A 126 -13.08 14.01 9.86
CA ARG A 126 -11.85 14.29 9.07
C ARG A 126 -10.68 14.82 9.89
N ASN A 127 -10.23 14.02 10.86
CA ASN A 127 -8.98 14.23 11.60
C ASN A 127 -8.15 12.93 11.68
N TYR A 128 -6.97 13.00 12.31
CA TYR A 128 -6.09 11.83 12.54
C TYR A 128 -6.36 11.11 13.85
N LEU A 129 -7.43 11.47 14.57
CA LEU A 129 -7.60 11.10 15.96
C LEU A 129 -7.64 9.57 16.13
N TYR A 130 -6.90 9.08 17.12
CA TYR A 130 -6.68 7.66 17.37
C TYR A 130 -7.10 7.23 18.79
N GLY A 131 -6.94 5.95 19.08
CA GLY A 131 -7.38 5.35 20.34
C GLY A 131 -8.84 4.90 20.29
N THR A 132 -9.43 4.71 21.47
CA THR A 132 -10.79 4.18 21.65
C THR A 132 -11.82 5.29 21.84
N ILE A 133 -13.11 4.98 21.60
CA ILE A 133 -14.22 5.86 21.99
C ILE A 133 -14.32 5.87 23.53
N PRO A 134 -14.29 7.03 24.22
CA PRO A 134 -14.35 7.09 25.68
C PRO A 134 -15.69 6.60 26.23
N VAL A 135 -15.66 5.81 27.30
CA VAL A 135 -16.87 5.29 27.98
C VAL A 135 -17.56 6.38 28.80
N GLU A 136 -16.80 7.38 29.25
CA GLU A 136 -17.23 8.53 30.03
C GLU A 136 -18.28 9.35 29.29
N TRP A 137 -18.21 9.41 27.96
CA TRP A 137 -19.17 10.14 27.13
C TRP A 137 -20.60 9.59 27.26
N ALA A 138 -20.79 8.34 27.71
CA ALA A 138 -22.10 7.78 28.02
C ALA A 138 -22.86 8.49 29.16
N SER A 139 -22.18 9.38 29.91
CA SER A 139 -22.81 10.27 30.90
C SER A 139 -23.51 11.49 30.26
N MET A 140 -23.21 11.82 29.00
CA MET A 140 -23.68 13.03 28.30
C MET A 140 -25.12 12.88 27.80
N LYS A 141 -26.09 12.83 28.73
CA LYS A 141 -27.51 12.54 28.44
C LYS A 141 -28.17 13.45 27.40
N ASN A 142 -27.65 14.66 27.19
CA ASN A 142 -28.17 15.63 26.23
C ASN A 142 -27.66 15.39 24.79
N LEU A 143 -26.69 14.49 24.59
CA LEU A 143 -26.07 14.26 23.29
C LEU A 143 -27.07 13.68 22.28
N SER A 144 -27.30 14.43 21.20
CA SER A 144 -28.26 14.13 20.14
C SER A 144 -27.61 13.83 18.79
N PHE A 145 -26.37 14.28 18.59
CA PHE A 145 -25.59 14.02 17.37
C PHE A 145 -24.14 13.70 17.74
N MET A 146 -23.61 12.61 17.17
CA MET A 146 -22.23 12.18 17.34
C MET A 146 -21.66 11.75 15.99
N SER A 147 -20.64 12.45 15.50
CA SER A 147 -19.86 12.05 14.32
C SER A 147 -18.37 11.93 14.64
N LEU A 148 -17.83 10.76 14.33
CA LEU A 148 -16.41 10.41 14.40
C LEU A 148 -15.87 10.01 13.01
N GLU A 149 -16.57 10.40 11.94
CA GLU A 149 -16.35 9.94 10.57
C GLU A 149 -14.93 10.26 10.02
N SER A 150 -14.29 9.29 9.37
CA SER A 150 -12.93 9.42 8.79
C SER A 150 -11.87 9.87 9.80
N ASN A 151 -11.55 8.97 10.74
CA ASN A 151 -10.49 9.10 11.75
C ASN A 151 -9.68 7.78 11.82
N GLN A 152 -8.91 7.58 12.90
CA GLN A 152 -8.08 6.39 13.13
C GLN A 152 -8.55 5.58 14.36
N PHE A 153 -9.80 5.76 14.81
CA PHE A 153 -10.31 5.13 16.03
C PHE A 153 -10.34 3.61 15.95
N SER A 154 -9.93 2.96 17.03
CA SER A 154 -9.76 1.51 17.14
C SER A 154 -10.39 0.97 18.43
N GLY A 155 -10.34 -0.35 18.62
CA GLY A 155 -11.06 -1.02 19.70
C GLY A 155 -12.55 -1.19 19.38
N VAL A 156 -13.34 -1.56 20.39
CA VAL A 156 -14.76 -1.87 20.22
C VAL A 156 -15.65 -0.62 20.29
N VAL A 157 -16.84 -0.70 19.69
CA VAL A 157 -17.93 0.25 19.99
C VAL A 157 -18.37 0.01 21.45
N PRO A 158 -18.27 1.00 22.37
CA PRO A 158 -18.59 0.77 23.77
C PRO A 158 -20.09 0.47 23.99
N PRO A 159 -20.46 -0.60 24.71
CA PRO A 159 -21.84 -0.87 25.09
C PRO A 159 -22.49 0.29 25.88
N GLU A 160 -21.69 1.06 26.61
CA GLU A 160 -22.11 2.21 27.41
C GLU A 160 -22.82 3.27 26.57
N LEU A 161 -22.50 3.41 25.28
CA LEU A 161 -23.18 4.34 24.37
C LEU A 161 -24.69 4.08 24.28
N GLY A 162 -25.17 2.87 24.59
CA GLY A 162 -26.59 2.57 24.71
C GLY A 162 -27.34 3.41 25.76
N LYS A 163 -26.62 4.03 26.71
CA LYS A 163 -27.19 4.96 27.70
C LYS A 163 -27.59 6.32 27.10
N LEU A 164 -27.13 6.64 25.90
CA LEU A 164 -27.40 7.90 25.20
C LEU A 164 -28.76 7.87 24.49
N VAL A 165 -29.84 7.73 25.27
CA VAL A 165 -31.21 7.52 24.77
C VAL A 165 -31.74 8.64 23.86
N ASN A 166 -31.18 9.85 23.98
CA ASN A 166 -31.55 11.02 23.16
C ASN A 166 -30.78 11.12 21.82
N LEU A 167 -29.89 10.17 21.53
CA LEU A 167 -29.03 10.20 20.36
C LEU A 167 -29.83 9.92 19.07
N LYS A 168 -29.81 10.87 18.13
CA LYS A 168 -30.51 10.83 16.84
C LYS A 168 -29.59 10.50 15.68
N SER A 169 -28.30 10.77 15.81
CA SER A 169 -27.29 10.44 14.77
C SER A 169 -26.03 9.87 15.41
N LEU A 170 -25.62 8.69 14.95
CA LEU A 170 -24.38 8.02 15.33
C LEU A 170 -23.61 7.62 14.07
N ILE A 171 -22.56 8.38 13.77
CA ILE A 171 -21.75 8.23 12.55
C ILE A 171 -20.32 7.83 12.96
N LEU A 172 -19.96 6.60 12.66
CA LEU A 172 -18.68 5.97 13.02
C LEU A 172 -17.87 5.51 11.78
N SER A 173 -18.34 5.84 10.57
CA SER A 173 -17.78 5.35 9.32
C SER A 173 -16.31 5.78 9.07
N GLY A 174 -15.52 4.92 8.41
CA GLY A 174 -14.15 5.23 7.99
C GLY A 174 -13.14 5.22 9.12
N ASN A 175 -13.22 4.23 10.02
CA ASN A 175 -12.36 4.05 11.19
C ASN A 175 -11.74 2.63 11.19
N LYS A 176 -11.15 2.21 12.30
CA LYS A 176 -10.55 0.88 12.54
C LYS A 176 -11.25 0.15 13.70
N LEU A 177 -12.54 0.39 13.90
CA LEU A 177 -13.31 -0.22 14.99
C LEU A 177 -13.47 -1.72 14.76
N VAL A 178 -13.37 -2.51 15.83
CA VAL A 178 -13.39 -3.98 15.82
C VAL A 178 -14.49 -4.55 16.71
N GLY A 179 -14.72 -5.86 16.62
CA GLY A 179 -15.73 -6.55 17.43
C GLY A 179 -17.15 -6.39 16.89
N THR A 180 -18.13 -6.83 17.68
CA THR A 180 -19.55 -6.80 17.34
C THR A 180 -20.20 -5.46 17.70
N LEU A 181 -21.24 -5.06 16.97
CA LEU A 181 -22.12 -3.98 17.42
C LEU A 181 -22.86 -4.41 18.72
N PRO A 182 -22.71 -3.68 19.85
CA PRO A 182 -23.22 -4.14 21.13
C PRO A 182 -24.75 -4.00 21.26
N GLU A 183 -25.36 -5.02 21.86
CA GLU A 183 -26.81 -5.16 22.05
C GLU A 183 -27.44 -3.98 22.82
N ALA A 184 -26.66 -3.33 23.70
CA ALA A 184 -27.05 -2.12 24.42
C ALA A 184 -27.46 -0.94 23.51
N LEU A 185 -26.99 -0.86 22.25
CA LEU A 185 -27.43 0.18 21.29
C LEU A 185 -28.93 0.05 20.94
N ALA A 186 -29.56 -1.10 21.21
CA ALA A 186 -31.01 -1.29 21.09
C ALA A 186 -31.82 -0.32 21.96
N GLN A 187 -31.23 0.29 22.99
CA GLN A 187 -31.89 1.24 23.89
C GLN A 187 -32.04 2.66 23.29
N ILE A 188 -31.31 2.98 22.22
CA ILE A 188 -31.37 4.29 21.55
C ILE A 188 -32.58 4.34 20.60
N LYS A 189 -33.79 4.52 21.16
CA LYS A 189 -35.05 4.39 20.39
C LYS A 189 -35.28 5.51 19.37
N ASP A 190 -34.73 6.70 19.60
CA ASP A 190 -34.90 7.87 18.73
C ASP A 190 -33.82 8.02 17.63
N LEU A 191 -33.01 6.98 17.40
CA LEU A 191 -31.96 7.00 16.38
C LEU A 191 -32.56 7.11 14.97
N LYS A 192 -32.09 8.12 14.21
CA LYS A 192 -32.53 8.45 12.85
C LYS A 192 -31.47 8.17 11.79
N ASP A 193 -30.20 8.31 12.13
CA ASP A 193 -29.08 8.13 11.19
C ASP A 193 -28.01 7.26 11.85
N PHE A 194 -27.77 6.06 11.30
CA PHE A 194 -26.74 5.15 11.75
C PHE A 194 -25.83 4.75 10.59
N ARG A 195 -24.53 5.04 10.74
CA ARG A 195 -23.52 4.75 9.72
C ARG A 195 -22.25 4.21 10.37
N VAL A 196 -21.78 3.06 9.91
CA VAL A 196 -20.56 2.42 10.44
C VAL A 196 -19.71 1.78 9.33
N SER A 197 -19.89 2.25 8.09
CA SER A 197 -19.16 1.82 6.90
C SER A 197 -17.64 1.88 7.05
N ASP A 198 -16.89 1.07 6.31
CA ASP A 198 -15.41 1.06 6.29
C ASP A 198 -14.80 0.99 7.72
N ASN A 199 -15.01 -0.16 8.36
CA ASN A 199 -14.50 -0.52 9.69
C ASN A 199 -14.05 -2.01 9.67
N ASN A 200 -13.56 -2.51 10.81
CA ASN A 200 -13.07 -3.87 10.99
C ASN A 200 -13.95 -4.69 11.96
N LEU A 201 -15.27 -4.46 11.94
CA LEU A 201 -16.23 -5.17 12.81
C LEU A 201 -16.29 -6.66 12.47
N ASN A 202 -16.94 -7.43 13.34
CA ASN A 202 -17.22 -8.85 13.13
C ASN A 202 -18.59 -9.25 13.69
N GLY A 203 -18.97 -10.52 13.49
CA GLY A 203 -20.31 -11.01 13.80
C GLY A 203 -21.35 -10.69 12.72
N THR A 204 -22.61 -10.91 13.02
CA THR A 204 -23.74 -10.68 12.09
C THR A 204 -24.32 -9.27 12.23
N VAL A 205 -25.08 -8.81 11.24
CA VAL A 205 -25.95 -7.63 11.40
C VAL A 205 -26.96 -7.90 12.54
N PRO A 206 -27.01 -7.08 13.61
CA PRO A 206 -27.87 -7.38 14.75
C PRO A 206 -29.36 -7.17 14.47
N GLU A 207 -30.20 -8.10 14.94
CA GLU A 207 -31.67 -8.01 14.89
C GLU A 207 -32.21 -6.72 15.52
N PHE A 208 -31.54 -6.18 16.55
CA PHE A 208 -32.00 -4.98 17.25
C PHE A 208 -32.06 -3.71 16.38
N ILE A 209 -31.40 -3.68 15.21
CA ILE A 209 -31.53 -2.55 14.28
C ILE A 209 -32.99 -2.39 13.83
N GLY A 210 -33.76 -3.48 13.76
CA GLY A 210 -35.20 -3.47 13.52
C GLY A 210 -36.03 -2.78 14.63
N ASN A 211 -35.46 -2.53 15.81
CA ASN A 211 -36.14 -1.83 16.91
C ASN A 211 -36.01 -0.30 16.82
N TRP A 212 -35.19 0.25 15.92
CA TRP A 212 -35.04 1.69 15.71
C TRP A 212 -36.13 2.22 14.78
N THR A 213 -37.37 2.31 15.28
CA THR A 213 -38.53 2.73 14.46
C THR A 213 -38.46 4.18 13.96
N GLN A 214 -37.55 4.99 14.51
CA GLN A 214 -37.25 6.35 14.02
C GLN A 214 -36.20 6.40 12.90
N LEU A 215 -35.57 5.27 12.55
CA LEU A 215 -34.44 5.23 11.62
C LEU A 215 -34.85 5.67 10.22
N GLN A 216 -34.12 6.66 9.69
CA GLN A 216 -34.31 7.27 8.37
C GLN A 216 -33.18 6.89 7.40
N LYS A 217 -31.95 6.76 7.92
CA LYS A 217 -30.77 6.34 7.15
C LYS A 217 -30.00 5.22 7.86
N LEU A 218 -29.68 4.18 7.09
CA LEU A 218 -28.83 3.07 7.51
C LEU A 218 -27.74 2.84 6.46
N GLU A 219 -26.48 2.95 6.86
CA GLU A 219 -25.33 2.76 5.96
C GLU A 219 -24.33 1.73 6.52
N LEU A 220 -24.22 0.60 5.83
CA LEU A 220 -23.42 -0.58 6.17
C LEU A 220 -22.59 -1.04 4.96
N TYR A 221 -21.67 -0.21 4.48
CA TYR A 221 -20.71 -0.59 3.43
C TYR A 221 -19.42 -1.15 4.04
N ALA A 222 -19.00 -2.36 3.65
CA ALA A 222 -17.69 -2.92 4.02
C ALA A 222 -17.37 -2.89 5.53
N THR A 223 -18.38 -3.10 6.37
CA THR A 223 -18.27 -2.93 7.83
C THR A 223 -17.44 -4.03 8.51
N GLY A 224 -17.30 -5.19 7.85
CA GLY A 224 -16.77 -6.43 8.43
C GLY A 224 -17.86 -7.34 9.04
N LEU A 225 -19.09 -6.84 9.19
CA LEU A 225 -20.26 -7.65 9.56
C LEU A 225 -20.58 -8.69 8.47
N GLN A 226 -21.37 -9.68 8.84
CA GLN A 226 -21.85 -10.74 7.95
C GLN A 226 -23.38 -10.83 7.93
N GLY A 227 -23.93 -11.42 6.87
CA GLY A 227 -25.33 -11.82 6.82
C GLY A 227 -25.65 -12.98 7.79
N PRO A 228 -26.94 -13.31 8.01
CA PRO A 228 -28.11 -12.80 7.31
C PRO A 228 -28.43 -11.34 7.66
N ILE A 229 -29.20 -10.67 6.80
CA ILE A 229 -29.75 -9.34 7.08
C ILE A 229 -31.10 -9.52 7.79
N PRO A 230 -31.28 -8.98 9.01
CA PRO A 230 -32.55 -9.02 9.73
C PRO A 230 -33.73 -8.55 8.89
N LEU A 231 -34.76 -9.39 8.78
CA LEU A 231 -35.98 -9.05 8.02
C LEU A 231 -36.69 -7.82 8.60
N ALA A 232 -36.53 -7.55 9.89
CA ALA A 232 -37.10 -6.38 10.56
C ALA A 232 -36.61 -5.04 9.95
N ILE A 233 -35.37 -4.97 9.45
CA ILE A 233 -34.84 -3.75 8.79
C ILE A 233 -35.67 -3.37 7.57
N PHE A 234 -36.12 -4.36 6.79
CA PHE A 234 -36.95 -4.12 5.60
C PHE A 234 -38.39 -3.69 5.94
N HIS A 235 -38.82 -3.77 7.20
CA HIS A 235 -40.14 -3.33 7.66
C HIS A 235 -40.10 -1.97 8.38
N LEU A 236 -38.91 -1.34 8.54
CA LEU A 236 -38.79 0.00 9.10
C LEU A 236 -39.46 1.05 8.18
N GLU A 237 -40.53 1.67 8.69
CA GLU A 237 -41.41 2.56 7.93
C GLU A 237 -40.78 3.91 7.59
N LYS A 238 -39.92 4.45 8.46
CA LYS A 238 -39.30 5.76 8.27
C LYS A 238 -37.99 5.72 7.49
N LEU A 239 -37.49 4.52 7.20
CA LEU A 239 -36.18 4.28 6.58
C LEU A 239 -36.23 4.62 5.08
N SER A 240 -35.83 5.83 4.73
CA SER A 240 -35.85 6.33 3.35
C SER A 240 -34.55 6.03 2.58
N ASP A 241 -33.43 5.86 3.30
CA ASP A 241 -32.10 5.61 2.74
C ASP A 241 -31.49 4.33 3.34
N LEU A 242 -31.59 3.21 2.62
CA LEU A 242 -31.04 1.91 3.02
C LEU A 242 -29.87 1.51 2.11
N ARG A 243 -28.67 1.45 2.68
CA ARG A 243 -27.42 1.16 1.96
C ARG A 243 -26.63 0.06 2.65
N ILE A 244 -26.50 -1.09 1.98
CA ILE A 244 -25.73 -2.24 2.45
C ILE A 244 -24.94 -2.80 1.25
N ALA A 245 -23.63 -2.98 1.40
CA ALA A 245 -22.80 -3.55 0.35
C ALA A 245 -21.60 -4.34 0.87
N ASP A 246 -21.15 -5.29 0.05
CA ASP A 246 -19.92 -6.06 0.24
C ASP A 246 -19.88 -6.80 1.58
N MET A 247 -21.02 -7.44 1.89
CA MET A 247 -21.28 -8.10 3.16
C MET A 247 -21.52 -9.59 2.92
N PRO A 248 -20.54 -10.47 3.25
CA PRO A 248 -20.65 -11.90 2.99
C PRO A 248 -21.75 -12.52 3.88
N GLY A 249 -22.49 -13.48 3.35
CA GLY A 249 -23.57 -14.12 4.09
C GLY A 249 -24.27 -15.23 3.32
N PRO A 250 -25.22 -15.93 3.95
CA PRO A 250 -26.06 -16.93 3.29
C PRO A 250 -26.88 -16.29 2.16
N GLU A 251 -27.26 -17.10 1.16
CA GLU A 251 -28.21 -16.67 0.14
C GLU A 251 -29.56 -16.34 0.78
N PHE A 252 -30.15 -15.20 0.41
CA PHE A 252 -31.48 -14.81 0.86
C PHE A 252 -32.27 -14.12 -0.25
N GLN A 253 -33.59 -14.03 -0.08
CA GLN A 253 -34.49 -13.36 -1.02
C GLN A 253 -34.91 -12.01 -0.44
N LEU A 254 -35.06 -11.01 -1.32
CA LEU A 254 -35.53 -9.69 -0.91
C LEU A 254 -37.01 -9.80 -0.45
N PRO A 255 -37.37 -9.44 0.79
CA PRO A 255 -38.75 -9.53 1.25
C PRO A 255 -39.64 -8.51 0.53
N ASN A 256 -40.93 -8.86 0.37
CA ASN A 256 -41.92 -7.96 -0.21
C ASN A 256 -42.36 -6.88 0.81
N SER A 257 -41.52 -5.88 1.03
CA SER A 257 -41.84 -4.74 1.89
C SER A 257 -42.83 -3.79 1.21
N PRO A 258 -43.89 -3.31 1.89
CA PRO A 258 -44.90 -2.43 1.27
C PRO A 258 -44.47 -0.96 1.12
N ILE A 259 -43.22 -0.61 1.43
CA ILE A 259 -42.82 0.77 1.76
C ILE A 259 -41.92 1.36 0.65
N GLU A 260 -42.34 2.49 0.08
CA GLU A 260 -41.55 3.26 -0.89
C GLU A 260 -40.31 3.86 -0.20
N ARG A 261 -39.12 3.68 -0.78
CA ARG A 261 -37.85 4.24 -0.28
C ARG A 261 -37.26 5.22 -1.29
N GLN A 262 -36.43 6.17 -0.86
CA GLN A 262 -35.70 7.04 -1.78
C GLN A 262 -34.49 6.32 -2.38
N PHE A 263 -33.71 5.66 -1.52
CA PHE A 263 -32.52 4.91 -1.91
C PHE A 263 -32.61 3.48 -1.37
N LEU A 264 -32.39 2.51 -2.26
CA LEU A 264 -32.25 1.10 -1.92
C LEU A 264 -31.01 0.55 -2.61
N VAL A 265 -29.93 0.44 -1.85
CA VAL A 265 -28.62 -0.05 -2.32
C VAL A 265 -28.29 -1.34 -1.58
N LEU A 266 -28.27 -2.46 -2.31
CA LEU A 266 -28.08 -3.82 -1.80
C LEU A 266 -27.12 -4.58 -2.71
N ARG A 267 -25.81 -4.33 -2.59
CA ARG A 267 -24.80 -4.74 -3.58
C ARG A 267 -23.89 -5.83 -3.06
N ASN A 268 -23.62 -6.87 -3.85
CA ASN A 268 -22.68 -7.92 -3.46
C ASN A 268 -22.99 -8.51 -2.06
N ILE A 269 -24.29 -8.79 -1.81
CA ILE A 269 -24.79 -9.35 -0.55
C ILE A 269 -25.52 -10.69 -0.74
N ASN A 270 -25.25 -11.37 -1.85
CA ASN A 270 -25.74 -12.72 -2.13
C ASN A 270 -27.28 -12.85 -2.27
N LEU A 271 -27.97 -11.79 -2.75
CA LEU A 271 -29.40 -11.83 -3.03
C LEU A 271 -29.75 -12.82 -4.16
N THR A 272 -30.84 -13.55 -3.98
CA THR A 272 -31.38 -14.56 -4.92
C THR A 272 -32.88 -14.35 -5.17
N GLY A 273 -33.44 -15.10 -6.13
CA GLY A 273 -34.86 -15.02 -6.48
C GLY A 273 -35.18 -13.84 -7.39
N THR A 274 -36.48 -13.54 -7.51
CA THR A 274 -37.00 -12.44 -8.33
C THR A 274 -37.08 -11.14 -7.54
N ILE A 275 -36.89 -10.00 -8.21
CA ILE A 275 -37.05 -8.67 -7.60
C ILE A 275 -38.55 -8.41 -7.33
N PRO A 276 -39.01 -8.28 -6.07
CA PRO A 276 -40.42 -8.09 -5.72
C PRO A 276 -40.99 -6.79 -6.28
N GLU A 277 -42.30 -6.75 -6.55
CA GLU A 277 -42.98 -5.59 -7.17
C GLU A 277 -42.68 -4.27 -6.44
N ASN A 278 -42.71 -4.27 -5.11
CA ASN A 278 -42.50 -3.04 -4.31
C ASN A 278 -41.05 -2.53 -4.36
N ALA A 279 -40.05 -3.39 -4.60
CA ALA A 279 -38.67 -2.92 -4.79
C ALA A 279 -38.53 -2.08 -6.08
N TRP A 280 -39.43 -2.25 -7.05
CA TRP A 280 -39.51 -1.41 -8.24
C TRP A 280 -40.18 -0.04 -7.99
N LYS A 281 -40.70 0.25 -6.79
CA LYS A 281 -41.35 1.53 -6.44
C LYS A 281 -40.41 2.56 -5.79
N VAL A 282 -39.13 2.24 -5.61
CA VAL A 282 -38.08 3.13 -5.06
C VAL A 282 -37.98 4.43 -5.90
N GLU A 283 -37.86 5.59 -5.25
CA GLU A 283 -38.01 6.89 -5.93
C GLU A 283 -36.77 7.37 -6.69
N LYS A 284 -35.58 7.35 -6.07
CA LYS A 284 -34.36 7.97 -6.63
C LYS A 284 -33.38 6.95 -7.20
N THR A 285 -32.94 5.99 -6.37
CA THR A 285 -31.91 5.02 -6.77
C THR A 285 -32.23 3.61 -6.29
N LEU A 286 -32.34 2.69 -7.25
CA LEU A 286 -32.38 1.25 -7.02
C LEU A 286 -31.06 0.65 -7.49
N ASP A 287 -30.26 0.11 -6.57
CA ASP A 287 -28.99 -0.54 -6.87
C ASP A 287 -28.98 -1.94 -6.26
N LEU A 288 -29.11 -2.95 -7.13
CA LEU A 288 -29.10 -4.37 -6.77
C LEU A 288 -27.90 -5.09 -7.41
N THR A 289 -26.80 -4.37 -7.64
CA THR A 289 -25.64 -4.86 -8.40
C THR A 289 -24.91 -6.02 -7.74
N PHE A 290 -24.31 -6.88 -8.58
CA PHE A 290 -23.45 -8.00 -8.19
C PHE A 290 -24.12 -9.04 -7.27
N ASN A 291 -25.33 -9.46 -7.63
CA ASN A 291 -26.09 -10.49 -6.92
C ASN A 291 -26.40 -11.70 -7.83
N LYS A 292 -27.39 -12.52 -7.46
CA LYS A 292 -27.84 -13.73 -8.19
C LYS A 292 -29.33 -13.64 -8.54
N LEU A 293 -29.86 -12.41 -8.70
CA LEU A 293 -31.27 -12.17 -8.99
C LEU A 293 -31.65 -12.68 -10.39
N VAL A 294 -32.85 -13.22 -10.52
CA VAL A 294 -33.40 -13.84 -11.73
C VAL A 294 -34.75 -13.22 -12.12
N GLY A 295 -35.24 -13.55 -13.32
CA GLY A 295 -36.53 -13.09 -13.82
C GLY A 295 -36.43 -11.86 -14.73
N GLU A 296 -37.58 -11.29 -15.07
CA GLU A 296 -37.70 -10.21 -16.05
C GLU A 296 -37.88 -8.84 -15.40
N ILE A 297 -37.58 -7.78 -16.15
CA ILE A 297 -37.88 -6.40 -15.74
C ILE A 297 -39.36 -6.10 -16.05
N PRO A 298 -40.15 -5.60 -15.07
CA PRO A 298 -41.59 -5.42 -15.24
C PRO A 298 -41.97 -4.33 -16.27
N PRO A 299 -43.06 -4.51 -17.06
CA PRO A 299 -43.43 -3.61 -18.15
C PRO A 299 -43.76 -2.15 -17.79
N ASN A 300 -44.42 -1.92 -16.65
CA ASN A 300 -45.25 -0.71 -16.45
C ASN A 300 -45.23 -0.11 -15.02
N THR A 301 -44.27 -0.48 -14.16
CA THR A 301 -44.35 -0.23 -12.71
C THR A 301 -43.52 0.95 -12.18
N VAL A 302 -42.85 1.72 -13.03
CA VAL A 302 -41.79 2.67 -12.59
C VAL A 302 -42.19 4.12 -12.83
N ARG A 303 -42.47 4.86 -11.74
CA ARG A 303 -42.35 6.33 -11.74
C ARG A 303 -40.92 6.68 -12.18
N ARG A 304 -40.73 7.66 -13.07
CA ARG A 304 -39.42 8.03 -13.63
C ARG A 304 -38.35 8.14 -12.52
N ARG A 305 -37.44 7.16 -12.48
CA ARG A 305 -36.37 7.04 -11.47
C ARG A 305 -35.07 7.63 -12.01
N GLN A 306 -34.27 8.26 -11.16
CA GLN A 306 -33.00 8.85 -11.59
C GLN A 306 -31.94 7.79 -11.96
N PHE A 307 -31.79 6.73 -11.16
CA PHE A 307 -30.80 5.67 -11.36
C PHE A 307 -31.35 4.26 -11.08
N THR A 308 -31.13 3.33 -12.00
CA THR A 308 -31.36 1.89 -11.79
C THR A 308 -30.11 1.10 -12.16
N PHE A 309 -29.48 0.44 -11.19
CA PHE A 309 -28.29 -0.39 -11.39
C PHE A 309 -28.60 -1.87 -11.08
N LEU A 310 -28.53 -2.71 -12.11
CA LEU A 310 -28.82 -4.16 -12.06
C LEU A 310 -27.63 -5.01 -12.56
N SER A 311 -26.47 -4.38 -12.77
CA SER A 311 -25.22 -5.00 -13.25
C SER A 311 -24.87 -6.28 -12.47
N GLY A 312 -24.45 -7.33 -13.17
CA GLY A 312 -23.92 -8.55 -12.55
C GLY A 312 -24.99 -9.38 -11.84
N ASN A 313 -26.06 -9.73 -12.57
CA ASN A 313 -27.14 -10.58 -12.10
C ASN A 313 -27.44 -11.67 -13.15
N LYS A 314 -28.56 -12.39 -13.00
CA LYS A 314 -29.04 -13.44 -13.92
C LYS A 314 -30.40 -13.07 -14.52
N LEU A 315 -30.68 -11.77 -14.70
CA LEU A 315 -31.95 -11.29 -15.26
C LEU A 315 -32.08 -11.67 -16.74
N THR A 316 -33.31 -11.88 -17.18
CA THR A 316 -33.68 -12.43 -18.50
C THR A 316 -34.84 -11.66 -19.13
N GLY A 317 -35.30 -12.10 -20.30
CA GLY A 317 -36.43 -11.49 -21.01
C GLY A 317 -36.01 -10.27 -21.83
N THR A 318 -36.96 -9.37 -22.12
CA THR A 318 -36.73 -8.17 -22.93
C THR A 318 -37.04 -6.92 -22.11
N VAL A 319 -36.08 -5.99 -22.03
CA VAL A 319 -36.31 -4.68 -21.40
C VAL A 319 -37.24 -3.86 -22.30
N GLN A 320 -38.41 -3.47 -21.78
CA GLN A 320 -39.43 -2.79 -22.57
C GLN A 320 -39.17 -1.28 -22.72
N ASP A 321 -39.61 -0.72 -23.85
CA ASP A 321 -39.46 0.71 -24.19
C ASP A 321 -40.03 1.65 -23.11
N SER A 322 -41.16 1.27 -22.50
CA SER A 322 -41.79 1.96 -21.37
C SER A 322 -40.88 2.05 -20.14
N PHE A 323 -40.08 1.02 -19.87
CA PHE A 323 -39.11 1.00 -18.77
C PHE A 323 -37.88 1.85 -19.09
N LEU A 324 -37.38 1.78 -20.33
CA LEU A 324 -36.24 2.57 -20.81
C LEU A 324 -36.55 4.08 -20.73
N GLN A 325 -37.73 4.51 -21.17
CA GLN A 325 -38.16 5.92 -21.10
C GLN A 325 -38.25 6.46 -19.67
N ASN A 326 -38.54 5.60 -18.69
CA ASN A 326 -38.64 5.96 -17.27
C ASN A 326 -37.34 5.74 -16.47
N SER A 327 -36.27 5.25 -17.11
CA SER A 327 -34.97 4.97 -16.48
C SER A 327 -33.82 5.70 -17.19
N PRO A 328 -33.71 7.04 -17.07
CA PRO A 328 -32.69 7.86 -17.72
C PRO A 328 -31.23 7.44 -17.48
N ASN A 329 -30.93 6.76 -16.36
CA ASN A 329 -29.65 6.06 -16.17
C ASN A 329 -29.95 4.60 -15.79
N LEU A 330 -29.60 3.65 -16.67
CA LEU A 330 -29.91 2.23 -16.49
C LEU A 330 -28.68 1.37 -16.76
N ASP A 331 -28.23 0.62 -15.75
CA ASP A 331 -27.20 -0.40 -15.94
C ASP A 331 -27.80 -1.80 -15.90
N VAL A 332 -27.74 -2.50 -17.04
CA VAL A 332 -28.16 -3.90 -17.21
C VAL A 332 -26.99 -4.79 -17.66
N SER A 333 -25.76 -4.33 -17.44
CA SER A 333 -24.55 -5.06 -17.83
C SER A 333 -24.41 -6.40 -17.11
N TYR A 334 -23.66 -7.35 -17.68
CA TYR A 334 -23.46 -8.69 -17.11
C TYR A 334 -24.78 -9.37 -16.67
N ASN A 335 -25.69 -9.57 -17.62
CA ASN A 335 -26.99 -10.22 -17.45
C ASN A 335 -27.31 -11.08 -18.69
N ASN A 336 -28.48 -11.74 -18.72
CA ASN A 336 -28.89 -12.70 -19.74
C ASN A 336 -30.15 -12.24 -20.51
N PHE A 337 -30.27 -10.95 -20.82
CA PHE A 337 -31.40 -10.42 -21.59
C PHE A 337 -31.38 -10.90 -23.05
N SER A 338 -32.56 -10.97 -23.66
CA SER A 338 -32.74 -11.10 -25.10
C SER A 338 -32.13 -9.90 -25.82
N ARG A 339 -31.59 -10.12 -27.04
CA ARG A 339 -30.95 -9.05 -27.82
C ARG A 339 -31.95 -7.92 -28.10
N SER A 340 -31.63 -6.71 -27.62
CA SER A 340 -32.50 -5.54 -27.75
C SER A 340 -32.73 -5.13 -29.21
N PRO A 341 -33.98 -4.91 -29.64
CA PRO A 341 -34.29 -4.31 -30.94
C PRO A 341 -33.81 -2.85 -31.08
N ARG A 342 -33.59 -2.16 -29.95
CA ARG A 342 -33.26 -0.72 -29.88
C ARG A 342 -31.78 -0.39 -29.99
N CYS A 343 -30.93 -1.32 -30.42
CA CYS A 343 -29.55 -1.04 -30.84
C CYS A 343 -29.42 -0.14 -32.09
N SER A 344 -30.46 0.64 -32.43
CA SER A 344 -30.68 1.35 -33.69
C SER A 344 -30.99 2.85 -33.48
N SER A 345 -31.24 3.29 -32.25
CA SER A 345 -31.68 4.66 -31.92
C SER A 345 -30.59 5.45 -31.19
N SER A 346 -29.98 6.41 -31.89
CA SER A 346 -28.86 7.25 -31.41
C SER A 346 -29.19 8.25 -30.29
N ASN A 347 -30.39 8.20 -29.72
CA ASN A 347 -30.93 9.22 -28.81
C ASN A 347 -31.26 8.69 -27.41
N GLU A 348 -30.86 7.47 -27.04
CA GLU A 348 -31.25 6.86 -25.76
C GLU A 348 -30.17 7.05 -24.68
N ASN A 349 -30.53 7.88 -23.69
CA ASN A 349 -29.71 8.30 -22.56
C ASN A 349 -29.05 7.12 -21.84
N ASN A 350 -27.78 7.29 -21.44
CA ASN A 350 -27.08 6.62 -20.33
C ASN A 350 -27.55 5.18 -19.97
N ILE A 351 -27.66 4.29 -20.96
CA ILE A 351 -27.91 2.87 -20.73
C ILE A 351 -26.61 2.07 -20.94
N ASN A 352 -26.28 1.21 -19.99
CA ASN A 352 -25.15 0.29 -20.09
C ASN A 352 -25.61 -1.12 -20.51
N TRP A 353 -25.40 -1.44 -21.79
CA TRP A 353 -25.69 -2.76 -22.40
C TRP A 353 -24.47 -3.71 -22.42
N PHE A 354 -23.36 -3.38 -21.76
CA PHE A 354 -22.13 -4.20 -21.83
C PHE A 354 -22.35 -5.62 -21.27
N ARG A 355 -22.10 -6.68 -22.06
CA ARG A 355 -22.39 -8.07 -21.64
C ARG A 355 -23.80 -8.30 -21.07
N SER A 356 -24.80 -7.57 -21.56
CA SER A 356 -26.19 -7.69 -21.06
C SER A 356 -26.98 -8.85 -21.66
N SER A 357 -26.45 -9.54 -22.66
CA SER A 357 -27.15 -10.61 -23.40
C SER A 357 -26.24 -11.80 -23.71
N SER A 358 -26.83 -13.00 -23.79
CA SER A 358 -26.13 -14.21 -24.21
C SER A 358 -26.35 -14.51 -25.70
N SER A 359 -25.27 -14.73 -26.43
CA SER A 359 -25.21 -15.12 -27.84
C SER A 359 -24.19 -16.24 -28.04
N ASN A 360 -24.18 -16.87 -29.22
CA ASN A 360 -23.18 -17.87 -29.59
C ASN A 360 -21.83 -17.24 -30.00
N ASN A 361 -21.65 -15.92 -29.85
CA ASN A 361 -20.48 -15.18 -30.32
C ASN A 361 -20.02 -14.17 -29.25
N LYS A 362 -18.85 -14.44 -28.66
CA LYS A 362 -18.25 -13.65 -27.56
C LYS A 362 -18.08 -12.15 -27.86
N LEU A 363 -17.86 -11.75 -29.12
CA LEU A 363 -17.78 -10.34 -29.51
C LEU A 363 -19.16 -9.66 -29.49
N SER A 364 -20.20 -10.40 -29.89
CA SER A 364 -21.58 -9.94 -29.82
C SER A 364 -22.15 -10.02 -28.41
N ASP A 365 -21.64 -10.92 -27.55
CA ASP A 365 -21.89 -10.89 -26.10
C ASP A 365 -21.32 -9.61 -25.49
N LEU A 366 -20.05 -9.29 -25.79
CA LEU A 366 -19.33 -8.14 -25.25
C LEU A 366 -20.09 -6.84 -25.52
N LEU A 367 -20.49 -6.62 -26.78
CA LEU A 367 -21.14 -5.40 -27.24
C LEU A 367 -22.40 -5.69 -28.10
N PRO A 368 -23.55 -6.01 -27.47
CA PRO A 368 -24.77 -6.44 -28.17
C PRO A 368 -25.28 -5.45 -29.23
N CYS A 369 -25.08 -4.15 -28.99
CA CYS A 369 -25.50 -3.05 -29.86
C CYS A 369 -24.42 -2.51 -30.82
N SER A 370 -23.20 -3.04 -30.81
CA SER A 370 -22.14 -2.57 -31.74
C SER A 370 -22.24 -3.13 -33.16
N GLY A 371 -23.02 -4.20 -33.36
CA GLY A 371 -23.00 -4.99 -34.60
C GLY A 371 -21.73 -5.84 -34.81
N ILE A 372 -20.72 -5.72 -33.94
CA ILE A 372 -19.45 -6.44 -34.07
C ILE A 372 -19.69 -7.94 -33.85
N SER A 373 -19.48 -8.70 -34.91
CA SER A 373 -19.59 -10.17 -34.93
C SER A 373 -18.32 -10.84 -35.47
N ARG A 374 -17.43 -10.10 -36.12
CA ARG A 374 -16.14 -10.55 -36.63
C ARG A 374 -15.13 -9.41 -36.55
N CYS A 375 -13.86 -9.75 -36.41
CA CYS A 375 -12.77 -8.78 -36.35
C CYS A 375 -12.28 -8.44 -37.77
N PRO A 376 -12.25 -7.14 -38.16
CA PRO A 376 -11.72 -6.74 -39.46
C PRO A 376 -10.18 -6.83 -39.51
N LYS A 377 -9.52 -6.63 -38.37
CA LYS A 377 -8.09 -6.87 -38.15
C LYS A 377 -7.86 -7.29 -36.70
N TYR A 378 -6.70 -7.86 -36.41
CA TYR A 378 -6.28 -8.21 -35.04
C TYR A 378 -5.24 -7.22 -34.51
N TYR A 379 -5.27 -6.99 -33.21
CA TYR A 379 -4.45 -5.98 -32.54
C TYR A 379 -3.55 -6.60 -31.47
N ARG A 380 -2.31 -6.10 -31.38
CA ARG A 380 -1.30 -6.54 -30.40
C ARG A 380 -1.16 -5.63 -29.19
N SER A 381 -1.75 -4.44 -29.24
CA SER A 381 -1.77 -3.51 -28.13
C SER A 381 -3.00 -2.60 -28.16
N PHE A 382 -3.21 -1.88 -27.06
CA PHE A 382 -3.99 -0.65 -27.01
C PHE A 382 -3.51 0.23 -25.84
N HIS A 383 -3.70 1.53 -25.98
CA HIS A 383 -3.20 2.53 -25.05
C HIS A 383 -4.27 3.60 -24.85
N ILE A 384 -4.67 3.85 -23.60
CA ILE A 384 -5.82 4.68 -23.24
C ILE A 384 -5.37 5.80 -22.32
N ASN A 385 -5.70 7.05 -22.64
CA ASN A 385 -5.64 8.16 -21.69
C ASN A 385 -7.03 8.30 -21.02
N CYS A 386 -7.08 8.00 -19.73
CA CYS A 386 -8.32 7.89 -18.98
C CYS A 386 -8.73 9.26 -18.41
N GLY A 387 -9.91 9.72 -18.79
CA GLY A 387 -10.47 11.02 -18.41
C GLY A 387 -9.96 12.22 -19.22
N GLY A 388 -9.09 12.00 -20.20
CA GLY A 388 -8.45 13.06 -21.01
C GLY A 388 -8.57 12.84 -22.52
N GLN A 389 -8.02 13.81 -23.28
CA GLN A 389 -7.91 13.75 -24.74
C GLN A 389 -6.80 12.79 -25.21
N ASP A 390 -6.65 12.63 -26.53
CA ASP A 390 -5.54 11.90 -27.12
C ASP A 390 -4.19 12.54 -26.72
N VAL A 391 -3.29 11.75 -26.14
CA VAL A 391 -1.97 12.23 -25.67
C VAL A 391 -0.87 11.36 -26.26
N LYS A 392 0.15 12.00 -26.84
CA LYS A 392 1.35 11.30 -27.31
C LYS A 392 2.41 11.30 -26.22
N ASN A 393 2.83 10.11 -25.78
CA ASN A 393 3.92 9.93 -24.83
C ASN A 393 5.05 9.10 -25.49
N GLY A 394 6.18 9.76 -25.78
CA GLY A 394 7.23 9.21 -26.62
C GLY A 394 6.74 8.90 -28.04
N LYS A 395 6.90 7.64 -28.48
CA LYS A 395 6.37 7.15 -29.77
C LYS A 395 4.90 6.68 -29.68
N ILE A 396 4.37 6.42 -28.49
CA ILE A 396 3.06 5.81 -28.28
C ILE A 396 1.98 6.89 -28.22
N LEU A 397 0.89 6.69 -28.97
CA LEU A 397 -0.35 7.46 -28.83
C LEU A 397 -1.25 6.77 -27.81
N TYR A 398 -1.59 7.46 -26.72
CA TYR A 398 -2.63 7.07 -25.79
C TYR A 398 -3.93 7.73 -26.25
N GLU A 399 -4.92 6.93 -26.61
CA GLU A 399 -6.21 7.41 -27.10
C GLU A 399 -7.10 7.85 -25.94
N GLY A 400 -7.63 9.06 -26.01
CA GLY A 400 -8.46 9.64 -24.97
C GLY A 400 -9.86 9.03 -24.89
N ASP A 401 -10.43 9.02 -23.69
CA ASP A 401 -11.83 8.69 -23.42
C ASP A 401 -12.69 9.92 -23.04
N GLN A 402 -12.12 11.14 -23.15
CA GLN A 402 -12.82 12.41 -22.95
C GLN A 402 -13.76 12.74 -24.11
N ASP A 403 -14.95 12.16 -24.06
CA ASP A 403 -16.04 12.36 -25.02
C ASP A 403 -16.91 13.57 -24.64
N SER A 404 -17.12 14.50 -25.58
CA SER A 404 -17.57 15.88 -25.32
C SER A 404 -19.08 16.07 -25.15
N GLY A 405 -19.80 15.08 -24.59
CA GLY A 405 -21.28 15.12 -24.59
C GLY A 405 -22.09 14.41 -23.49
N SER A 406 -21.55 13.46 -22.71
CA SER A 406 -22.38 12.79 -21.66
C SER A 406 -21.60 12.20 -20.49
N ASN A 407 -21.67 12.92 -19.35
CA ASN A 407 -21.22 12.49 -18.04
C ASN A 407 -22.28 11.56 -17.40
N ALA A 408 -22.11 10.25 -17.60
CA ALA A 408 -23.15 9.25 -17.39
C ALA A 408 -22.79 8.20 -16.33
N ALA A 409 -23.68 8.02 -15.34
CA ALA A 409 -23.55 7.04 -14.25
C ALA A 409 -23.60 5.57 -14.72
N ALA A 410 -24.37 5.33 -15.79
CA ALA A 410 -24.37 4.07 -16.53
C ALA A 410 -23.96 4.36 -17.97
N ARG A 411 -22.84 3.78 -18.44
CA ARG A 411 -22.34 4.00 -19.80
C ARG A 411 -21.62 2.78 -20.34
N CYS A 412 -22.03 2.33 -21.53
CA CYS A 412 -21.18 1.52 -22.41
C CYS A 412 -20.62 2.44 -23.50
N TYR A 413 -19.31 2.65 -23.53
CA TYR A 413 -18.59 3.43 -24.53
C TYR A 413 -17.65 2.54 -25.33
N ASN A 414 -17.60 2.70 -26.65
CA ASN A 414 -16.62 2.10 -27.54
C ASN A 414 -16.05 3.18 -28.48
N ARG A 415 -14.72 3.24 -28.62
CA ARG A 415 -14.08 4.28 -29.45
C ARG A 415 -14.12 3.86 -30.92
N SER A 416 -14.73 4.70 -31.77
CA SER A 416 -14.80 4.45 -33.21
C SER A 416 -13.40 4.34 -33.84
N GLY A 417 -13.20 3.36 -34.72
CA GLY A 417 -11.91 3.07 -35.36
C GLY A 417 -10.88 2.35 -34.48
N SER A 418 -11.13 2.20 -33.19
CA SER A 418 -10.22 1.57 -32.23
C SER A 418 -10.65 0.15 -31.83
N ASN A 419 -9.86 -0.48 -30.95
CA ASN A 419 -10.01 -1.84 -30.42
C ASN A 419 -10.32 -1.89 -28.92
N TRP A 420 -10.74 -0.79 -28.31
CA TRP A 420 -11.09 -0.73 -26.89
C TRP A 420 -12.35 0.10 -26.60
N GLY A 421 -12.85 -0.03 -25.39
CA GLY A 421 -13.91 0.80 -24.82
C GLY A 421 -13.97 0.67 -23.29
N PHE A 422 -15.01 1.21 -22.67
CA PHE A 422 -15.28 1.02 -21.25
C PHE A 422 -16.77 0.87 -20.92
N SER A 423 -17.04 0.21 -19.80
CA SER A 423 -18.35 0.04 -19.17
C SER A 423 -18.29 0.64 -17.76
N SER A 424 -19.10 1.65 -17.45
CA SER A 424 -19.14 2.30 -16.13
C SER A 424 -20.50 2.10 -15.45
N THR A 425 -20.46 1.91 -14.13
CA THR A 425 -21.62 1.64 -13.26
C THR A 425 -21.52 2.48 -11.98
N GLY A 426 -22.66 3.01 -11.52
CA GLY A 426 -22.85 3.64 -10.22
C GLY A 426 -22.94 5.16 -10.27
N ASP A 427 -23.38 5.75 -9.15
CA ASP A 427 -23.56 7.19 -8.95
C ASP A 427 -22.91 7.67 -7.63
N PHE A 428 -22.49 8.95 -7.55
CA PHE A 428 -21.93 9.55 -6.33
C PHE A 428 -23.05 10.03 -5.39
N MET A 429 -23.84 9.08 -4.83
CA MET A 429 -25.10 9.29 -4.10
C MET A 429 -25.02 10.11 -2.78
N ASP A 430 -23.93 10.83 -2.56
CA ASP A 430 -23.59 11.56 -1.34
C ASP A 430 -23.06 12.99 -1.61
N ASP A 431 -23.06 13.44 -2.87
CA ASP A 431 -22.84 14.85 -3.18
C ASP A 431 -24.08 15.71 -2.84
N GLU A 432 -23.87 17.02 -2.68
CA GLU A 432 -24.97 17.98 -2.46
C GLU A 432 -25.61 18.46 -3.78
N ASN A 433 -25.07 18.02 -4.93
CA ASN A 433 -25.39 18.58 -6.23
C ASN A 433 -25.35 17.51 -7.31
N PHE A 434 -26.41 16.68 -7.36
CA PHE A 434 -26.67 15.55 -8.27
C PHE A 434 -26.48 15.81 -9.79
N TYR A 435 -26.12 17.04 -10.18
CA TYR A 435 -25.83 17.46 -11.55
C TYR A 435 -24.32 17.59 -11.83
N ASP A 436 -23.44 17.71 -10.82
CA ASP A 436 -21.99 17.82 -11.01
C ASP A 436 -21.30 16.43 -11.14
N ASN A 437 -21.87 15.62 -12.02
CA ASN A 437 -21.50 14.22 -12.29
C ASN A 437 -20.16 14.10 -13.05
N LYS A 438 -19.11 14.80 -12.63
CA LYS A 438 -17.78 14.75 -13.24
C LYS A 438 -17.11 13.40 -12.96
N TYR A 439 -17.34 12.43 -13.84
CA TYR A 439 -16.60 11.17 -13.89
C TYR A 439 -15.16 11.33 -14.38
N THR A 440 -14.75 12.54 -14.76
CA THR A 440 -13.37 12.88 -15.11
C THR A 440 -12.83 13.93 -14.14
N LEU A 441 -11.54 13.84 -13.87
CA LEU A 441 -10.77 14.75 -13.03
C LEU A 441 -9.67 15.38 -13.89
N GLN A 442 -9.41 16.66 -13.66
CA GLN A 442 -8.27 17.39 -14.23
C GLN A 442 -7.41 17.88 -13.06
N SER A 443 -6.09 17.84 -13.23
CA SER A 443 -5.17 18.33 -12.20
C SER A 443 -5.25 19.84 -12.06
N ASN A 444 -5.33 20.31 -10.82
CA ASN A 444 -5.18 21.73 -10.47
C ASN A 444 -3.70 22.11 -10.22
N SER A 445 -2.80 21.13 -10.09
CA SER A 445 -1.40 21.33 -9.69
C SER A 445 -0.43 21.23 -10.86
N ASN A 446 0.66 22.00 -10.79
CA ASN A 446 1.85 21.82 -11.63
C ASN A 446 2.60 20.55 -11.23
N ILE A 447 2.05 19.39 -11.60
CA ILE A 447 2.76 18.11 -11.62
C ILE A 447 4.07 18.32 -12.41
N SER A 448 5.17 17.71 -11.94
CA SER A 448 6.50 17.96 -12.49
C SER A 448 6.55 17.87 -14.02
N LEU A 449 7.20 18.86 -14.66
CA LEU A 449 7.18 19.15 -16.11
C LEU A 449 7.51 18.00 -17.06
N VAL A 450 8.04 16.87 -16.56
CA VAL A 450 8.44 15.71 -17.36
C VAL A 450 7.27 14.73 -17.62
N ASP A 451 6.27 14.68 -16.72
CA ASP A 451 5.21 13.66 -16.71
C ASP A 451 3.80 14.20 -17.05
N PHE A 452 3.68 15.51 -17.30
CA PHE A 452 2.40 16.23 -17.33
C PHE A 452 1.35 15.65 -18.31
N GLY A 453 1.76 15.04 -19.42
CA GLY A 453 0.83 14.55 -20.45
C GLY A 453 -0.12 13.43 -19.99
N LEU A 454 0.41 12.37 -19.38
CA LEU A 454 -0.36 11.14 -19.09
C LEU A 454 -1.06 11.18 -17.72
N TYR A 455 -0.69 12.12 -16.86
CA TYR A 455 -1.18 12.22 -15.48
C TYR A 455 -1.91 13.54 -15.18
N ALA A 456 -2.08 14.45 -16.15
CA ALA A 456 -2.91 15.64 -15.98
C ALA A 456 -4.42 15.34 -15.85
N THR A 457 -4.86 14.15 -16.27
CA THR A 457 -6.26 13.70 -16.20
C THR A 457 -6.38 12.34 -15.55
N ALA A 458 -7.56 12.06 -14.98
CA ALA A 458 -7.96 10.72 -14.56
C ALA A 458 -9.47 10.53 -14.72
N ARG A 459 -9.91 9.29 -14.97
CA ARG A 459 -11.32 8.90 -14.83
C ARG A 459 -11.57 8.41 -13.41
N LYS A 460 -12.63 8.89 -12.75
CA LYS A 460 -13.14 8.39 -11.46
C LYS A 460 -14.46 7.64 -11.65
N THR A 461 -14.72 6.61 -10.84
CA THR A 461 -16.02 5.92 -10.81
C THR A 461 -16.49 5.67 -9.37
N PRO A 462 -17.79 5.82 -9.06
CA PRO A 462 -18.33 5.62 -7.71
C PRO A 462 -18.51 4.15 -7.32
N LEU A 463 -18.58 3.21 -8.28
CA LEU A 463 -18.78 1.78 -7.98
C LEU A 463 -17.91 0.88 -8.85
N SER A 464 -18.05 0.93 -10.18
CA SER A 464 -17.31 0.02 -11.07
C SER A 464 -16.98 0.70 -12.39
N ILE A 465 -15.80 0.39 -12.93
CA ILE A 465 -15.47 0.64 -14.32
C ILE A 465 -14.72 -0.57 -14.89
N THR A 466 -15.18 -1.06 -16.02
CA THR A 466 -14.49 -2.11 -16.80
C THR A 466 -14.00 -1.51 -18.10
N TYR A 467 -12.70 -1.28 -18.24
CA TYR A 467 -12.08 -1.08 -19.54
C TYR A 467 -11.93 -2.42 -20.23
N TYR A 468 -12.19 -2.47 -21.53
CA TYR A 468 -12.10 -3.69 -22.30
C TYR A 468 -11.42 -3.48 -23.65
N GLY A 469 -10.59 -4.44 -24.05
CA GLY A 469 -10.06 -4.59 -25.41
C GLY A 469 -10.82 -5.69 -26.15
N TYR A 470 -10.98 -5.53 -27.46
CA TYR A 470 -11.59 -6.51 -28.35
C TYR A 470 -10.80 -6.67 -29.65
N CYS A 471 -11.00 -7.78 -30.36
CA CYS A 471 -10.23 -8.10 -31.56
C CYS A 471 -8.72 -8.15 -31.34
N LEU A 472 -8.30 -8.58 -30.15
CA LEU A 472 -6.91 -8.86 -29.85
C LEU A 472 -6.47 -10.17 -30.50
N GLU A 473 -5.16 -10.33 -30.71
CA GLU A 473 -4.58 -11.66 -30.95
C GLU A 473 -4.72 -12.52 -29.66
N ASN A 474 -4.79 -13.84 -29.81
CA ASN A 474 -4.74 -14.73 -28.65
C ASN A 474 -3.28 -14.95 -28.25
N GLY A 475 -2.99 -14.87 -26.95
CA GLY A 475 -1.64 -15.00 -26.42
C GLY A 475 -1.47 -14.32 -25.05
N ASN A 476 -0.23 -14.22 -24.59
CA ASN A 476 0.08 -13.56 -23.32
C ASN A 476 0.17 -12.04 -23.53
N TYR A 477 -0.37 -11.27 -22.59
CA TYR A 477 -0.37 -9.81 -22.59
C TYR A 477 0.11 -9.27 -21.25
N THR A 478 0.88 -8.18 -21.29
CA THR A 478 1.18 -7.35 -20.12
C THR A 478 0.24 -6.15 -20.10
N VAL A 479 -0.51 -6.02 -19.00
CA VAL A 479 -1.40 -4.89 -18.69
C VAL A 479 -0.69 -3.98 -17.70
N ARG A 480 -0.55 -2.69 -18.03
CA ARG A 480 -0.03 -1.65 -17.14
C ARG A 480 -1.15 -0.65 -16.84
N LEU A 481 -1.40 -0.43 -15.56
CA LEU A 481 -2.38 0.53 -15.06
C LEU A 481 -1.63 1.71 -14.44
N HIS A 482 -1.95 2.92 -14.88
CA HIS A 482 -1.30 4.16 -14.49
C HIS A 482 -2.24 5.00 -13.63
N PHE A 483 -1.77 5.42 -12.47
CA PHE A 483 -2.53 6.14 -11.44
C PHE A 483 -1.78 7.42 -11.05
N ALA A 484 -2.51 8.50 -10.74
CA ALA A 484 -1.98 9.70 -10.10
C ALA A 484 -3.06 10.32 -9.19
N GLU A 485 -2.68 10.81 -8.01
CA GLU A 485 -3.63 11.49 -7.11
C GLU A 485 -3.68 12.97 -7.47
N ILE A 486 -4.71 13.33 -8.21
CA ILE A 486 -4.94 14.69 -8.72
C ILE A 486 -6.08 15.42 -8.01
N GLN A 487 -6.66 14.82 -6.96
CA GLN A 487 -7.71 15.42 -6.14
C GLN A 487 -7.30 15.63 -4.67
N PHE A 488 -6.58 14.70 -4.05
CA PHE A 488 -6.07 14.87 -2.69
C PHE A 488 -4.69 15.56 -2.73
N THR A 489 -4.66 16.90 -2.77
CA THR A 489 -3.41 17.70 -2.70
C THR A 489 -2.98 17.94 -1.25
N ASP A 490 -1.68 17.99 -0.96
CA ASP A 490 -1.17 18.27 0.40
C ASP A 490 -1.41 19.72 0.88
N GLU A 491 -2.05 20.57 0.07
CA GLU A 491 -2.42 21.96 0.39
C GLU A 491 -3.41 22.09 1.56
N LYS A 492 -4.33 21.13 1.70
CA LYS A 492 -5.31 21.09 2.79
C LYS A 492 -4.97 19.94 3.74
N LEU A 493 -4.78 20.26 5.02
CA LEU A 493 -4.31 19.30 6.02
C LEU A 493 -5.11 17.99 6.05
N TYR A 494 -6.44 18.05 5.95
CA TYR A 494 -7.32 16.88 5.98
C TYR A 494 -7.20 15.97 4.75
N ASN A 495 -6.56 16.39 3.65
CA ASN A 495 -6.30 15.49 2.53
C ASN A 495 -5.31 14.38 2.91
N LYS A 496 -4.46 14.61 3.92
CA LYS A 496 -3.51 13.60 4.40
C LYS A 496 -4.20 12.36 5.01
N VAL A 497 -5.41 12.48 5.57
CA VAL A 497 -6.21 11.33 6.07
C VAL A 497 -7.00 10.61 4.97
N ALA A 498 -6.98 11.11 3.73
CA ALA A 498 -7.72 10.52 2.62
C ALA A 498 -7.24 9.08 2.33
N ARG A 499 -8.17 8.20 1.96
CA ARG A 499 -7.88 6.82 1.58
C ARG A 499 -8.70 6.45 0.36
N ARG A 500 -8.03 6.16 -0.76
CA ARG A 500 -8.68 5.61 -1.96
C ARG A 500 -8.41 4.10 -2.04
N VAL A 501 -9.42 3.29 -1.70
CA VAL A 501 -9.31 1.82 -1.61
C VAL A 501 -10.25 1.16 -2.60
N PHE A 502 -9.74 0.29 -3.47
CA PHE A 502 -10.56 -0.44 -4.45
C PHE A 502 -9.92 -1.77 -4.86
N ASP A 503 -10.69 -2.64 -5.50
CA ASP A 503 -10.22 -3.91 -6.06
C ASP A 503 -9.90 -3.78 -7.54
N ILE A 504 -8.95 -4.59 -8.01
CA ILE A 504 -8.54 -4.70 -9.41
C ILE A 504 -8.76 -6.14 -9.88
N TYR A 505 -9.52 -6.28 -10.96
CA TYR A 505 -9.79 -7.56 -11.64
C TYR A 505 -9.28 -7.50 -13.08
N ILE A 506 -8.69 -8.60 -13.57
CA ILE A 506 -8.28 -8.75 -14.97
C ILE A 506 -8.78 -10.10 -15.46
N GLN A 507 -9.49 -10.13 -16.60
CA GLN A 507 -10.21 -11.32 -17.10
C GLN A 507 -11.10 -12.00 -16.03
N GLY A 508 -11.77 -11.18 -15.18
CA GLY A 508 -12.59 -11.65 -14.06
C GLY A 508 -11.82 -12.12 -12.81
N ILE A 509 -10.51 -12.31 -12.89
CA ILE A 509 -9.67 -12.74 -11.75
C ILE A 509 -9.32 -11.51 -10.90
N GLN A 510 -9.56 -11.56 -9.58
CA GLN A 510 -9.13 -10.52 -8.65
C GLN A 510 -7.60 -10.54 -8.50
N VAL A 511 -6.90 -9.65 -9.20
CA VAL A 511 -5.42 -9.57 -9.20
C VAL A 511 -4.87 -8.70 -8.07
N GLN A 512 -5.69 -7.83 -7.49
CA GLN A 512 -5.40 -7.10 -6.27
C GLN A 512 -6.71 -6.80 -5.53
N LYS A 513 -6.75 -7.13 -4.24
CA LYS A 513 -7.81 -6.74 -3.31
C LYS A 513 -7.37 -5.53 -2.48
N ASP A 514 -8.29 -4.66 -2.09
CA ASP A 514 -8.06 -3.55 -1.16
C ASP A 514 -6.85 -2.67 -1.54
N PHE A 515 -6.67 -2.39 -2.84
CA PHE A 515 -5.60 -1.52 -3.35
C PHE A 515 -5.78 -0.10 -2.81
N ASN A 516 -4.98 0.26 -1.81
CA ASN A 516 -4.95 1.59 -1.22
C ASN A 516 -3.92 2.46 -1.94
N PHE A 517 -4.39 3.23 -2.93
CA PHE A 517 -3.53 4.04 -3.77
C PHE A 517 -2.78 5.12 -2.98
N THR A 518 -3.44 5.79 -2.02
CA THR A 518 -2.82 6.85 -1.20
C THR A 518 -1.61 6.35 -0.41
N LYS A 519 -1.60 5.06 -0.03
CA LYS A 519 -0.46 4.42 0.64
C LYS A 519 0.68 4.09 -0.34
N GLU A 520 0.36 3.60 -1.54
CA GLU A 520 1.33 3.19 -2.56
C GLU A 520 2.01 4.41 -3.23
N ALA A 521 1.30 5.55 -3.31
CA ALA A 521 1.82 6.80 -3.89
C ALA A 521 2.81 7.56 -2.98
N GLN A 522 2.88 7.25 -1.68
CA GLN A 522 3.70 7.96 -0.68
C GLN A 522 3.42 9.48 -0.56
N GLY A 523 2.18 9.92 -0.78
CA GLY A 523 1.78 11.34 -0.69
C GLY A 523 0.96 11.82 -1.88
N SER A 524 0.64 13.12 -1.94
CA SER A 524 -0.06 13.71 -3.09
C SER A 524 0.84 13.89 -4.31
N ASN A 525 0.24 14.16 -5.48
CA ASN A 525 0.93 14.55 -6.72
C ASN A 525 1.97 13.56 -7.29
N ARG A 526 2.06 12.32 -6.79
CA ARG A 526 2.95 11.26 -7.30
C ARG A 526 2.20 10.31 -8.24
N SER A 527 2.88 9.92 -9.33
CA SER A 527 2.39 8.93 -10.30
C SER A 527 2.83 7.50 -9.91
N PHE A 528 1.98 6.51 -10.18
CA PHE A 528 2.23 5.11 -9.87
C PHE A 528 1.78 4.21 -11.03
N THR A 529 2.64 3.29 -11.46
CA THR A 529 2.32 2.34 -12.54
C THR A 529 2.41 0.91 -12.03
N ARG A 530 1.34 0.13 -12.20
CA ARG A 530 1.28 -1.28 -11.79
C ARG A 530 1.10 -2.21 -12.99
N ALA A 531 1.97 -3.20 -13.11
CA ALA A 531 1.94 -4.18 -14.19
C ALA A 531 1.36 -5.53 -13.74
N PHE A 532 0.56 -6.15 -14.60
CA PHE A 532 -0.04 -7.47 -14.44
C PHE A 532 0.10 -8.26 -15.74
N ASN A 533 0.40 -9.55 -15.66
CA ASN A 533 0.42 -10.43 -16.84
C ASN A 533 -0.89 -11.22 -16.90
N THR A 534 -1.47 -11.34 -18.08
CA THR A 534 -2.69 -12.11 -18.34
C THR A 534 -2.62 -12.82 -19.69
N THR A 535 -3.59 -13.68 -19.99
CA THR A 535 -3.71 -14.37 -21.28
C THR A 535 -5.04 -14.00 -21.94
N VAL A 536 -4.98 -13.67 -23.23
CA VAL A 536 -6.15 -13.47 -24.09
C VAL A 536 -6.43 -14.78 -24.82
N THR A 537 -7.61 -15.35 -24.59
CA THR A 537 -8.04 -16.64 -25.14
C THR A 537 -9.24 -16.53 -26.08
N ASP A 538 -10.06 -15.50 -25.94
CA ASP A 538 -11.28 -15.28 -26.73
C ASP A 538 -11.27 -13.97 -27.53
N ARG A 539 -10.08 -13.41 -27.78
CA ARG A 539 -9.83 -12.12 -28.45
C ARG A 539 -10.33 -10.89 -27.68
N THR A 540 -10.80 -11.06 -26.45
CA THR A 540 -11.20 -9.97 -25.56
C THR A 540 -10.32 -9.91 -24.32
N LEU A 541 -10.21 -8.73 -23.71
CA LEU A 541 -9.49 -8.51 -22.47
C LEU A 541 -10.26 -7.53 -21.60
N GLU A 542 -10.60 -7.90 -20.38
CA GLU A 542 -11.27 -7.03 -19.40
C GLU A 542 -10.34 -6.62 -18.26
N ILE A 543 -10.43 -5.35 -17.87
CA ILE A 543 -9.76 -4.72 -16.73
C ILE A 543 -10.85 -3.99 -15.94
N ARG A 544 -11.23 -4.51 -14.77
CA ARG A 544 -12.25 -3.91 -13.92
C ARG A 544 -11.66 -3.35 -12.63
N LEU A 545 -11.99 -2.10 -12.32
CA LEU A 545 -11.76 -1.49 -11.02
C LEU A 545 -13.10 -1.44 -10.28
N TYR A 546 -13.13 -1.88 -9.02
CA TYR A 546 -14.36 -2.03 -8.24
C TYR A 546 -14.22 -1.44 -6.83
N TRP A 547 -15.17 -0.60 -6.43
CA TRP A 547 -15.24 -0.02 -5.09
C TRP A 547 -16.13 -0.84 -4.18
N ALA A 548 -15.51 -1.66 -3.34
CA ALA A 548 -16.17 -2.45 -2.32
C ALA A 548 -16.64 -1.62 -1.10
N GLY A 549 -16.91 -0.31 -1.25
CA GLY A 549 -17.37 0.55 -0.13
C GLY A 549 -16.32 1.05 0.87
N LYS A 550 -15.01 0.84 0.60
CA LYS A 550 -13.91 1.18 1.52
C LYS A 550 -13.18 2.49 1.19
N GLY A 551 -12.55 3.09 2.20
CA GLY A 551 -11.86 4.37 2.07
C GLY A 551 -12.77 5.58 2.32
N THR A 552 -12.20 6.76 2.21
CA THR A 552 -12.82 8.00 2.67
C THR A 552 -13.85 8.52 1.67
N THR A 553 -15.10 8.69 2.11
CA THR A 553 -16.22 9.18 1.29
C THR A 553 -16.49 10.68 1.41
N VAL A 554 -15.88 11.34 2.40
CA VAL A 554 -16.13 12.73 2.81
C VAL A 554 -15.00 13.73 2.49
N ILE A 555 -13.91 13.26 1.87
CA ILE A 555 -12.71 14.05 1.56
C ILE A 555 -12.54 14.12 0.03
N PRO A 556 -12.25 15.29 -0.58
CA PRO A 556 -12.19 16.60 0.07
C PRO A 556 -13.56 17.17 0.40
N ILE A 557 -14.59 16.74 -0.33
CA ILE A 557 -16.01 16.93 -0.05
C ILE A 557 -16.72 15.58 -0.21
N ARG A 558 -17.93 15.45 0.33
CA ARG A 558 -18.72 14.22 0.23
C ARG A 558 -19.04 13.89 -1.25
N GLY A 559 -18.98 12.61 -1.61
CA GLY A 559 -19.10 12.16 -3.01
C GLY A 559 -17.77 12.01 -3.77
N ASN A 560 -16.64 11.87 -3.06
CA ASN A 560 -15.32 11.64 -3.69
C ASN A 560 -14.66 10.34 -3.21
N TYR A 561 -15.23 9.22 -3.62
CA TYR A 561 -14.76 7.87 -3.33
C TYR A 561 -14.50 7.08 -4.62
N GLY A 562 -14.23 5.78 -4.47
CA GLY A 562 -14.04 4.86 -5.60
C GLY A 562 -12.69 4.98 -6.33
N PRO A 563 -12.49 4.15 -7.38
CA PRO A 563 -11.26 4.09 -8.12
C PRO A 563 -11.04 5.36 -8.96
N ILE A 564 -9.77 5.68 -9.15
CA ILE A 564 -9.31 6.58 -10.22
C ILE A 564 -8.33 5.81 -11.10
N ILE A 565 -8.19 6.22 -12.36
CA ILE A 565 -7.15 5.74 -13.26
C ILE A 565 -6.82 6.82 -14.29
N SER A 566 -5.53 7.03 -14.54
CA SER A 566 -5.01 8.06 -15.47
C SER A 566 -4.71 7.48 -16.85
N ALA A 567 -4.20 6.25 -16.94
CA ALA A 567 -4.00 5.58 -18.22
C ALA A 567 -3.95 4.05 -18.12
N ILE A 568 -4.13 3.41 -19.27
CA ILE A 568 -3.97 1.96 -19.45
C ILE A 568 -3.06 1.71 -20.65
N SER A 569 -2.15 0.75 -20.52
CA SER A 569 -1.27 0.31 -21.60
C SER A 569 -1.23 -1.22 -21.63
N VAL A 570 -1.69 -1.83 -22.73
CA VAL A 570 -1.83 -3.29 -22.87
C VAL A 570 -1.07 -3.74 -24.10
N CYS A 571 -0.17 -4.71 -23.95
CA CYS A 571 0.77 -5.09 -25.00
C CYS A 571 1.04 -6.61 -25.04
N SER A 572 1.11 -7.19 -26.24
CA SER A 572 1.35 -8.61 -26.45
C SER A 572 2.79 -9.02 -26.11
N GLY A 573 2.93 -10.17 -25.45
CA GLY A 573 4.19 -10.71 -24.96
C GLY A 573 4.71 -10.00 -23.71
N TYR A 574 5.80 -10.50 -23.15
CA TYR A 574 6.48 -9.92 -21.98
C TYR A 574 7.38 -8.72 -22.34
N ARG A 575 6.98 -7.90 -23.32
CA ARG A 575 7.80 -6.79 -23.79
C ARG A 575 7.81 -5.66 -22.76
N THR A 576 9.00 -5.17 -22.40
CA THR A 576 9.16 -4.03 -21.49
C THR A 576 8.52 -2.76 -22.05
N TYR A 577 8.66 -2.55 -23.36
CA TYR A 577 8.04 -1.44 -24.11
C TYR A 577 7.32 -1.95 -25.36
N CYS A 578 6.27 -1.22 -25.74
CA CYS A 578 5.31 -1.65 -26.76
C CYS A 578 5.65 -1.13 -28.16
N GLU A 579 6.94 -0.88 -28.43
CA GLU A 579 7.38 -0.46 -29.75
C GLU A 579 7.12 -1.57 -30.78
N GLU A 580 6.38 -1.22 -31.83
CA GLU A 580 6.40 -1.98 -33.08
C GLU A 580 7.76 -1.76 -33.77
N PRO A 581 8.38 -2.81 -34.34
CA PRO A 581 9.55 -2.62 -35.18
C PRO A 581 9.16 -1.78 -36.40
N GLU A 582 10.00 -0.81 -36.77
CA GLU A 582 9.73 0.04 -37.94
C GLU A 582 9.49 -0.81 -39.19
N GLU A 583 8.32 -0.65 -39.83
CA GLU A 583 8.12 -1.18 -41.17
C GLU A 583 9.08 -0.45 -42.13
N THR A 584 10.18 -1.11 -42.49
CA THR A 584 11.05 -0.66 -43.57
C THR A 584 10.27 -0.70 -44.89
N SER A 585 9.67 0.43 -45.23
CA SER A 585 8.92 0.67 -46.47
C SER A 585 9.73 0.21 -47.69
N LYS A 586 9.38 -0.95 -48.24
CA LYS A 586 9.96 -1.46 -49.48
C LYS A 586 9.45 -0.65 -50.66
N LYS A 587 10.23 0.35 -51.09
CA LYS A 587 10.15 0.90 -52.45
C LYS A 587 11.27 0.28 -53.30
N PRO A 588 11.01 -0.06 -54.58
CA PRO A 588 11.99 -0.76 -55.41
C PRO A 588 13.08 0.21 -55.89
N ILE A 589 14.34 -0.20 -55.78
CA ILE A 589 15.48 0.51 -56.37
C ILE A 589 15.78 -0.11 -57.73
N VAL A 590 15.65 0.69 -58.78
CA VAL A 590 16.23 0.44 -60.11
C VAL A 590 17.30 1.52 -60.32
N ILE A 591 18.33 1.20 -61.13
CA ILE A 591 19.53 2.00 -61.45
C ILE A 591 20.65 1.87 -60.40
N GLY A 592 21.65 1.03 -60.73
CA GLY A 592 22.85 0.82 -59.91
C GLY A 592 23.92 -0.09 -60.52
N VAL A 593 23.93 -0.32 -61.85
CA VAL A 593 24.83 -1.30 -62.51
C VAL A 593 26.18 -0.68 -62.93
N VAL A 594 26.30 0.66 -62.95
CA VAL A 594 27.52 1.35 -63.43
C VAL A 594 28.51 1.67 -62.29
N THR A 595 28.07 1.71 -61.04
CA THR A 595 28.91 2.09 -59.88
C THR A 595 29.78 0.95 -59.33
N SER A 596 29.41 -0.32 -59.56
CA SER A 596 30.11 -1.50 -59.01
C SER A 596 31.47 -1.77 -59.67
N ALA A 597 31.60 -1.54 -60.98
CA ALA A 597 32.82 -1.82 -61.74
C ALA A 597 33.99 -0.90 -61.33
N VAL A 598 33.71 0.39 -61.10
CA VAL A 598 34.73 1.37 -60.68
C VAL A 598 35.22 1.07 -59.26
N PHE A 599 34.31 0.72 -58.34
CA PHE A 599 34.66 0.41 -56.95
C PHE A 599 35.55 -0.83 -56.82
N LEU A 600 35.33 -1.86 -57.66
CA LEU A 600 36.17 -3.06 -57.71
C LEU A 600 37.62 -2.75 -58.14
N ILE A 601 37.82 -1.85 -59.11
CA ILE A 601 39.16 -1.47 -59.58
C ILE A 601 39.93 -0.71 -58.48
N PHE A 602 39.28 0.21 -57.77
CA PHE A 602 39.90 0.90 -56.63
C PHE A 602 40.17 -0.03 -55.45
N LEU A 603 39.31 -1.02 -55.17
CA LEU A 603 39.55 -2.05 -54.16
C LEU A 603 40.80 -2.89 -54.47
N VAL A 604 40.95 -3.36 -55.71
CA VAL A 604 42.10 -4.18 -56.12
C VAL A 604 43.40 -3.39 -56.05
N MET A 605 43.42 -2.14 -56.53
CA MET A 605 44.58 -1.25 -56.40
C MET A 605 44.92 -0.93 -54.94
N GLY A 606 43.92 -0.70 -54.09
CA GLY A 606 44.10 -0.49 -52.65
C GLY A 606 44.69 -1.71 -51.93
N VAL A 607 44.23 -2.92 -52.26
CA VAL A 607 44.74 -4.18 -51.68
C VAL A 607 46.18 -4.47 -52.11
N ILE A 608 46.57 -4.14 -53.35
CA ILE A 608 47.95 -4.31 -53.84
C ILE A 608 48.90 -3.31 -53.16
N TYR A 609 48.47 -2.04 -52.98
CA TYR A 609 49.25 -1.03 -52.25
C TYR A 609 49.39 -1.39 -50.76
N TRP A 610 48.32 -1.89 -50.12
CA TRP A 610 48.35 -2.36 -48.73
C TRP A 610 49.34 -3.52 -48.54
N LYS A 611 49.38 -4.49 -49.46
CA LYS A 611 50.26 -5.68 -49.36
C LYS A 611 51.75 -5.41 -49.60
N LEU A 612 52.15 -4.24 -50.11
CA LEU A 612 53.56 -3.92 -50.40
C LEU A 612 54.21 -2.94 -49.42
N CYS A 613 53.44 -2.18 -48.63
CA CYS A 613 53.99 -1.10 -47.80
C CYS A 613 53.88 -1.29 -46.28
N TYR A 614 53.08 -2.24 -45.77
CA TYR A 614 53.03 -2.53 -44.32
C TYR A 614 53.00 -4.04 -44.04
N GLY A 615 54.18 -4.58 -43.80
CA GLY A 615 54.34 -5.84 -43.08
C GLY A 615 53.99 -5.67 -41.60
N ASP A 616 53.38 -6.72 -41.06
CA ASP A 616 53.16 -7.06 -39.64
C ASP A 616 52.53 -6.00 -38.70
N LYS A 617 51.27 -6.24 -38.31
CA LYS A 617 50.65 -5.64 -37.11
C LYS A 617 49.67 -6.59 -36.42
N TYR A 618 50.22 -7.46 -35.58
CA TYR A 618 49.48 -8.14 -34.49
C TYR A 618 49.16 -7.17 -33.33
N THR A 619 48.55 -6.01 -33.61
CA THR A 619 48.42 -4.89 -32.65
C THR A 619 47.16 -4.04 -32.83
N ARG A 620 45.97 -4.66 -32.83
CA ARG A 620 44.70 -3.90 -32.65
C ARG A 620 43.56 -4.63 -31.92
N GLU A 621 43.93 -5.54 -31.01
CA GLU A 621 42.99 -6.24 -30.10
C GLU A 621 43.45 -6.16 -28.61
N ARG A 622 44.39 -5.26 -28.30
CA ARG A 622 44.88 -5.00 -26.93
C ARG A 622 44.38 -3.69 -26.32
N GLU A 623 43.98 -2.70 -27.11
CA GLU A 623 43.58 -1.37 -26.61
C GLU A 623 42.13 -1.31 -26.09
N LEU A 624 41.28 -2.28 -26.44
CA LEU A 624 39.89 -2.38 -25.94
C LEU A 624 39.78 -3.09 -24.58
N LYS A 625 40.81 -3.86 -24.16
CA LYS A 625 40.70 -4.78 -23.02
C LYS A 625 40.78 -4.12 -21.63
N GLY A 626 41.17 -2.84 -21.56
CA GLY A 626 41.23 -2.05 -20.32
C GLY A 626 40.07 -1.07 -20.12
N LEU A 627 39.04 -1.09 -20.98
CA LEU A 627 37.86 -0.24 -20.86
C LEU A 627 36.68 -0.90 -20.13
N ASP A 628 36.64 -2.22 -20.02
CA ASP A 628 35.47 -2.93 -19.50
C ASP A 628 35.24 -2.69 -17.99
N LEU A 629 36.32 -2.56 -17.21
CA LEU A 629 36.28 -2.09 -15.81
C LEU A 629 35.79 -0.63 -15.65
N LYS A 630 35.73 0.16 -16.74
CA LYS A 630 35.17 1.52 -16.76
C LYS A 630 33.73 1.57 -17.29
N THR A 631 33.29 0.58 -18.05
CA THR A 631 31.90 0.50 -18.59
C THR A 631 30.96 -0.30 -17.69
N GLY A 632 31.49 -1.15 -16.79
CA GLY A 632 30.69 -1.88 -15.79
C GLY A 632 29.81 -3.00 -16.37
N SER A 633 30.04 -3.36 -17.63
CA SER A 633 29.25 -4.33 -18.39
C SER A 633 30.16 -5.39 -19.01
N PHE A 634 29.89 -6.65 -18.72
CA PHE A 634 30.65 -7.81 -19.19
C PHE A 634 29.79 -8.70 -20.07
N THR A 635 30.37 -9.26 -21.13
CA THR A 635 29.69 -10.26 -21.96
C THR A 635 29.80 -11.67 -21.38
N LEU A 636 28.82 -12.53 -21.64
CA LEU A 636 28.81 -13.92 -21.17
C LEU A 636 30.01 -14.69 -21.73
N ARG A 637 30.44 -14.35 -22.96
CA ARG A 637 31.64 -14.92 -23.58
C ARG A 637 32.92 -14.56 -22.83
N GLN A 638 33.05 -13.31 -22.35
CA GLN A 638 34.20 -12.90 -21.53
C GLN A 638 34.20 -13.63 -20.19
N LEU A 639 33.07 -13.68 -19.48
CA LEU A 639 33.00 -14.36 -18.18
C LEU A 639 33.21 -15.87 -18.29
N LYS A 640 32.73 -16.50 -19.36
CA LYS A 640 33.06 -17.90 -19.68
C LYS A 640 34.55 -18.09 -19.96
N ALA A 641 35.20 -17.20 -20.70
CA ALA A 641 36.65 -17.30 -20.90
C ALA A 641 37.42 -17.12 -19.59
N ALA A 642 36.99 -16.20 -18.73
CA ALA A 642 37.66 -15.91 -17.46
C ALA A 642 37.50 -17.00 -16.39
N THR A 643 36.39 -17.75 -16.39
CA THR A 643 36.05 -18.77 -15.37
C THR A 643 36.26 -20.21 -15.85
N ASP A 644 36.90 -20.41 -16.99
CA ASP A 644 37.00 -21.71 -17.69
C ASP A 644 35.62 -22.37 -17.91
N ASN A 645 34.71 -21.59 -18.51
CA ASN A 645 33.30 -21.94 -18.75
C ASN A 645 32.55 -22.37 -17.47
N PHE A 646 32.78 -21.66 -16.36
CA PHE A 646 32.24 -21.96 -15.03
C PHE A 646 32.63 -23.35 -14.52
N ASN A 647 33.89 -23.74 -14.72
CA ASN A 647 34.46 -24.99 -14.22
C ASN A 647 34.22 -25.12 -12.71
N SER A 648 33.79 -26.32 -12.26
CA SER A 648 33.54 -26.62 -10.84
C SER A 648 34.79 -26.46 -9.97
N GLU A 649 36.00 -26.62 -10.53
CA GLU A 649 37.26 -26.36 -9.81
C GLU A 649 37.47 -24.88 -9.47
N ASN A 650 36.85 -23.97 -10.24
CA ASN A 650 36.86 -22.54 -9.98
C ASN A 650 35.75 -22.09 -8.99
N LYS A 651 34.90 -23.00 -8.51
CA LYS A 651 33.78 -22.67 -7.62
C LYS A 651 34.27 -22.39 -6.19
N ILE A 652 34.13 -21.14 -5.74
CA ILE A 652 34.65 -20.66 -4.44
C ILE A 652 33.57 -20.50 -3.36
N GLY A 653 32.30 -20.61 -3.72
CA GLY A 653 31.17 -20.57 -2.79
C GLY A 653 29.83 -20.90 -3.46
N GLU A 654 28.85 -21.29 -2.64
CA GLU A 654 27.46 -21.56 -3.04
C GLU A 654 26.53 -21.20 -1.89
N GLY A 655 25.41 -20.56 -2.21
CA GLY A 655 24.38 -20.19 -1.24
C GLY A 655 23.00 -20.16 -1.89
N GLY A 656 21.98 -19.75 -1.13
CA GLY A 656 20.58 -19.75 -1.58
C GLY A 656 20.27 -18.89 -2.82
N PHE A 657 21.22 -18.05 -3.25
CA PHE A 657 21.05 -17.06 -4.31
C PHE A 657 21.85 -17.37 -5.59
N GLY A 658 22.87 -18.24 -5.50
CA GLY A 658 23.74 -18.55 -6.64
C GLY A 658 25.05 -19.27 -6.29
N SER A 659 25.81 -19.60 -7.33
CA SER A 659 27.18 -20.11 -7.24
C SER A 659 28.18 -18.99 -7.54
N VAL A 660 29.29 -18.93 -6.80
CA VAL A 660 30.37 -17.96 -7.03
C VAL A 660 31.60 -18.68 -7.57
N TYR A 661 32.14 -18.17 -8.68
CA TYR A 661 33.32 -18.70 -9.34
C TYR A 661 34.46 -17.68 -9.32
N LYS A 662 35.69 -18.14 -9.09
CA LYS A 662 36.90 -17.39 -9.38
C LYS A 662 37.09 -17.30 -10.89
N GLY A 663 37.57 -16.17 -11.39
CA GLY A 663 38.01 -16.04 -12.77
C GLY A 663 39.18 -15.07 -12.90
N GLU A 664 39.83 -15.10 -14.06
CA GLU A 664 40.91 -14.19 -14.43
C GLU A 664 40.54 -13.47 -15.74
N LEU A 665 40.46 -12.14 -15.69
CA LEU A 665 40.21 -11.33 -16.89
C LEU A 665 41.44 -11.31 -17.81
N ALA A 666 41.23 -10.94 -19.07
CA ALA A 666 42.29 -10.95 -20.09
C ALA A 666 43.42 -9.92 -19.86
N ASP A 667 43.31 -9.08 -18.82
CA ASP A 667 44.33 -8.15 -18.34
C ASP A 667 45.09 -8.67 -17.09
N GLY A 668 44.74 -9.86 -16.58
CA GLY A 668 45.29 -10.48 -15.36
C GLY A 668 44.52 -10.14 -14.08
N THR A 669 43.42 -9.38 -14.16
CA THR A 669 42.60 -9.04 -12.98
C THR A 669 41.84 -10.28 -12.50
N ILE A 670 42.11 -10.72 -11.26
CA ILE A 670 41.36 -11.80 -10.61
C ILE A 670 40.00 -11.26 -10.11
N ILE A 671 38.93 -11.95 -10.47
CA ILE A 671 37.54 -11.56 -10.20
C ILE A 671 36.76 -12.69 -9.50
N ALA A 672 35.71 -12.30 -8.77
CA ALA A 672 34.69 -13.21 -8.28
C ALA A 672 33.39 -13.01 -9.08
N VAL A 673 32.88 -14.06 -9.72
CA VAL A 673 31.69 -14.06 -10.57
C VAL A 673 30.55 -14.80 -9.87
N LYS A 674 29.58 -14.07 -9.33
CA LYS A 674 28.36 -14.58 -8.69
C LYS A 674 27.31 -14.83 -9.77
N GLN A 675 27.12 -16.10 -10.16
CA GLN A 675 26.07 -16.53 -11.08
C GLN A 675 24.78 -16.78 -10.30
N LEU A 676 23.76 -15.96 -10.54
CA LEU A 676 22.48 -16.08 -9.83
C LEU A 676 21.60 -17.18 -10.43
N SER A 677 20.79 -17.82 -9.59
CA SER A 677 19.94 -18.94 -10.02
C SER A 677 18.73 -18.45 -10.84
N PRO A 678 18.61 -18.79 -12.14
CA PRO A 678 17.50 -18.34 -13.00
C PRO A 678 16.14 -18.94 -12.61
N LYS A 679 16.14 -19.92 -11.70
CA LYS A 679 14.92 -20.59 -11.20
C LYS A 679 14.20 -19.82 -10.07
N SER A 680 14.78 -18.72 -9.57
CA SER A 680 14.21 -17.98 -8.42
C SER A 680 13.68 -16.60 -8.79
N ARG A 681 12.42 -16.29 -8.41
CA ARG A 681 11.87 -14.91 -8.49
C ARG A 681 12.57 -13.95 -7.52
N GLN A 682 13.24 -14.48 -6.50
CA GLN A 682 13.94 -13.73 -5.48
C GLN A 682 15.31 -13.22 -5.98
N GLY A 683 16.11 -14.09 -6.61
CA GLY A 683 17.43 -13.70 -7.16
C GLY A 683 17.36 -12.57 -8.18
N ASN A 684 16.32 -12.50 -9.01
CA ASN A 684 16.13 -11.37 -9.94
C ASN A 684 15.92 -10.03 -9.22
N ARG A 685 15.29 -10.04 -8.03
CA ARG A 685 15.08 -8.82 -7.23
C ARG A 685 16.37 -8.41 -6.53
N GLU A 686 17.09 -9.39 -5.99
CA GLU A 686 18.39 -9.19 -5.34
C GLU A 686 19.43 -8.69 -6.33
N PHE A 687 19.46 -9.19 -7.56
CA PHE A 687 20.32 -8.69 -8.65
C PHE A 687 20.15 -7.18 -8.90
N VAL A 688 18.91 -6.74 -9.07
CA VAL A 688 18.58 -5.33 -9.33
C VAL A 688 18.89 -4.46 -8.11
N ASN A 689 18.63 -4.97 -6.91
CA ASN A 689 18.91 -4.27 -5.65
C ASN A 689 20.42 -4.13 -5.41
N GLU A 690 21.18 -5.19 -5.67
CA GLU A 690 22.63 -5.24 -5.48
C GLU A 690 23.34 -4.32 -6.50
N ILE A 691 22.98 -4.35 -7.79
CA ILE A 691 23.47 -3.36 -8.77
C ILE A 691 23.08 -1.93 -8.37
N GLY A 692 21.82 -1.71 -7.99
CA GLY A 692 21.29 -0.38 -7.68
C GLY A 692 21.91 0.27 -6.44
N ILE A 693 22.29 -0.53 -5.44
CA ILE A 693 22.88 -0.03 -4.18
C ILE A 693 24.41 0.04 -4.28
N ILE A 694 25.07 -1.04 -4.72
CA ILE A 694 26.53 -1.15 -4.59
C ILE A 694 27.32 -0.37 -5.65
N SER A 695 26.72 -0.09 -6.82
CA SER A 695 27.39 0.62 -7.92
C SER A 695 27.80 2.06 -7.57
N CYS A 696 27.16 2.65 -6.54
CA CYS A 696 27.43 3.98 -6.03
C CYS A 696 28.31 4.00 -4.76
N LEU A 697 28.75 2.84 -4.26
CA LEU A 697 29.48 2.73 -2.99
C LEU A 697 30.97 2.41 -3.21
N GLN A 698 31.84 3.21 -2.61
CA GLN A 698 33.28 2.97 -2.56
C GLN A 698 33.80 3.27 -1.16
N HIS A 699 34.18 2.23 -0.43
CA HIS A 699 34.74 2.33 0.92
C HIS A 699 35.68 1.14 1.20
N PRO A 700 36.81 1.30 1.90
CA PRO A 700 37.78 0.22 2.12
C PRO A 700 37.21 -1.05 2.77
N ASN A 701 36.13 -0.91 3.56
CA ASN A 701 35.46 -2.01 4.25
C ASN A 701 34.15 -2.48 3.58
N LEU A 702 33.91 -2.15 2.31
CA LEU A 702 32.82 -2.70 1.51
C LEU A 702 33.40 -3.38 0.26
N VAL A 703 32.83 -4.50 -0.18
CA VAL A 703 33.29 -5.21 -1.38
C VAL A 703 32.91 -4.43 -2.63
N ARG A 704 33.89 -4.20 -3.51
CA ARG A 704 33.69 -3.48 -4.77
C ARG A 704 33.09 -4.38 -5.85
N LEU A 705 31.93 -3.99 -6.36
CA LEU A 705 31.41 -4.48 -7.64
C LEU A 705 32.18 -3.83 -8.80
N TYR A 706 32.64 -4.65 -9.74
CA TYR A 706 33.22 -4.21 -11.01
C TYR A 706 32.19 -4.08 -12.13
N GLY A 707 31.11 -4.87 -12.09
CA GLY A 707 30.02 -4.75 -13.05
C GLY A 707 29.09 -5.96 -13.06
N CYS A 708 28.31 -6.09 -14.13
CA CYS A 708 27.38 -7.21 -14.32
C CYS A 708 27.41 -7.75 -15.76
N CYS A 709 26.83 -8.93 -15.95
CA CYS A 709 26.47 -9.50 -17.24
C CYS A 709 24.98 -9.81 -17.27
N ILE A 710 24.31 -9.39 -18.34
CA ILE A 710 22.88 -9.60 -18.59
C ILE A 710 22.73 -10.10 -20.02
N GLU A 711 22.81 -11.41 -20.22
CA GLU A 711 22.66 -12.05 -21.53
C GLU A 711 21.69 -13.24 -21.45
N GLY A 712 20.55 -13.15 -22.13
CA GLY A 712 19.53 -14.19 -22.12
C GLY A 712 18.90 -14.37 -20.74
N ASP A 713 19.03 -15.57 -20.17
CA ASP A 713 18.61 -15.93 -18.82
C ASP A 713 19.76 -15.88 -17.79
N GLN A 714 20.98 -15.50 -18.22
CA GLN A 714 22.15 -15.44 -17.35
C GLN A 714 22.28 -14.06 -16.72
N LEU A 715 22.11 -14.00 -15.39
CA LEU A 715 22.38 -12.84 -14.56
C LEU A 715 23.64 -13.11 -13.73
N LEU A 716 24.72 -12.38 -14.01
CA LEU A 716 25.99 -12.50 -13.27
C LEU A 716 26.45 -11.16 -12.72
N LEU A 717 27.00 -11.19 -11.51
CA LEU A 717 27.64 -10.05 -10.85
C LEU A 717 29.14 -10.31 -10.73
N VAL A 718 29.95 -9.29 -11.01
CA VAL A 718 31.42 -9.37 -11.04
C VAL A 718 32.00 -8.46 -9.97
N TYR A 719 32.73 -9.02 -9.02
CA TYR A 719 33.35 -8.30 -7.90
C TYR A 719 34.87 -8.44 -7.92
N GLU A 720 35.54 -7.63 -7.11
CA GLU A 720 36.89 -7.95 -6.66
C GLU A 720 36.94 -9.35 -6.00
N TYR A 721 38.01 -10.09 -6.27
CA TYR A 721 38.25 -11.38 -5.63
C TYR A 721 38.79 -11.18 -4.21
N MET A 722 38.30 -11.98 -3.26
CA MET A 722 38.66 -11.89 -1.84
C MET A 722 39.43 -13.15 -1.44
N GLU A 723 40.74 -13.03 -1.27
CA GLU A 723 41.67 -14.17 -1.21
C GLU A 723 41.43 -15.10 -0.02
N ASN A 724 41.04 -14.55 1.13
CA ASN A 724 40.85 -15.29 2.38
C ASN A 724 39.39 -15.69 2.65
N ASN A 725 38.50 -15.53 1.65
CA ASN A 725 37.09 -15.94 1.70
C ASN A 725 36.32 -15.27 2.88
N SER A 726 35.27 -15.90 3.42
CA SER A 726 34.43 -15.31 4.49
C SER A 726 35.02 -15.45 5.89
N LEU A 727 34.69 -14.49 6.76
CA LEU A 727 35.05 -14.46 8.17
C LEU A 727 34.57 -15.71 8.92
N SER A 728 33.36 -16.21 8.62
CA SER A 728 32.84 -17.44 9.22
C SER A 728 33.70 -18.67 8.87
N ARG A 729 34.26 -18.71 7.66
CA ARG A 729 35.20 -19.78 7.26
C ARG A 729 36.53 -19.65 8.01
N ALA A 730 37.04 -18.44 8.20
CA ALA A 730 38.28 -18.20 8.94
C ALA A 730 38.14 -18.52 10.46
N LEU A 731 37.00 -18.18 11.08
CA LEU A 731 36.76 -18.45 12.51
C LEU A 731 36.36 -19.90 12.81
N PHE A 732 35.51 -20.51 11.97
CA PHE A 732 34.83 -21.78 12.29
C PHE A 732 35.19 -22.95 11.36
N GLY A 733 35.97 -22.73 10.30
CA GLY A 733 36.27 -23.70 9.25
C GLY A 733 37.24 -24.82 9.64
N ALA A 734 36.98 -25.52 10.75
CA ALA A 734 37.69 -26.73 11.14
C ALA A 734 37.16 -27.94 10.37
N GLY A 735 37.78 -28.29 9.23
CA GLY A 735 37.33 -29.42 8.42
C GLY A 735 38.23 -29.88 7.26
N SER A 736 39.22 -29.08 6.83
CA SER A 736 40.23 -29.51 5.85
C SER A 736 41.63 -29.14 6.33
N GLU A 737 42.52 -30.13 6.41
CA GLU A 737 43.85 -30.08 7.07
C GLU A 737 44.89 -29.17 6.38
N THR A 738 44.50 -28.32 5.42
CA THR A 738 45.41 -27.57 4.54
C THR A 738 45.45 -26.06 4.75
N SER A 739 44.49 -25.44 5.47
CA SER A 739 44.55 -24.00 5.78
C SER A 739 43.50 -23.52 6.80
N ALA A 740 43.67 -23.89 8.08
CA ALA A 740 43.01 -23.17 9.17
C ALA A 740 43.74 -21.85 9.42
N LEU A 741 43.22 -20.74 8.88
CA LEU A 741 43.71 -19.38 9.16
C LEU A 741 43.47 -19.02 10.63
N MET A 742 44.48 -19.24 11.48
CA MET A 742 44.43 -18.85 12.88
C MET A 742 44.48 -17.33 12.99
N LEU A 743 43.31 -16.70 13.15
CA LEU A 743 43.19 -15.26 13.39
C LEU A 743 43.63 -14.94 14.82
N ASP A 744 44.78 -14.26 14.95
CA ASP A 744 45.28 -13.71 16.20
C ASP A 744 44.37 -12.58 16.73
N TRP A 745 44.60 -12.15 17.98
CA TRP A 745 43.80 -11.09 18.59
C TRP A 745 43.83 -9.78 17.77
N THR A 746 45.02 -9.37 17.33
CA THR A 746 45.23 -8.15 16.54
C THR A 746 44.37 -8.14 15.28
N THR A 747 44.34 -9.26 14.55
CA THR A 747 43.56 -9.40 13.32
C THR A 747 42.06 -9.45 13.60
N ARG A 748 41.62 -10.17 14.63
CA ARG A 748 40.19 -10.20 15.06
C ARG A 748 39.69 -8.80 15.42
N TYR A 749 40.47 -8.05 16.18
CA TYR A 749 40.15 -6.67 16.55
C TYR A 749 40.13 -5.75 15.32
N LYS A 750 41.12 -5.84 14.42
CA LYS A 750 41.13 -5.11 13.14
C LYS A 750 39.89 -5.41 12.28
N ILE A 751 39.49 -6.67 12.21
CA ILE A 751 38.28 -7.13 11.50
C ILE A 751 37.03 -6.51 12.12
N CYS A 752 36.86 -6.59 13.44
CA CYS A 752 35.70 -6.03 14.14
C CYS A 752 35.56 -4.51 13.91
N VAL A 753 36.65 -3.76 14.06
CA VAL A 753 36.69 -2.31 13.79
C VAL A 753 36.41 -2.02 12.30
N GLY A 754 36.94 -2.84 11.39
CA GLY A 754 36.69 -2.71 9.94
C GLY A 754 35.20 -2.88 9.57
N ILE A 755 34.52 -3.86 10.14
CA ILE A 755 33.07 -4.05 9.95
C ILE A 755 32.31 -2.84 10.51
N ALA A 756 32.66 -2.39 11.72
CA ALA A 756 32.02 -1.24 12.35
C ALA A 756 32.14 0.04 11.50
N ARG A 757 33.33 0.32 10.96
CA ARG A 757 33.57 1.44 10.02
C ARG A 757 32.79 1.28 8.72
N GLY A 758 32.68 0.06 8.19
CA GLY A 758 31.87 -0.24 7.01
C GLY A 758 30.38 0.06 7.21
N LEU A 759 29.83 -0.29 8.37
CA LEU A 759 28.45 0.03 8.73
C LEU A 759 28.23 1.51 9.05
N ALA A 760 29.14 2.16 9.78
CA ALA A 760 29.09 3.60 10.02
C ALA A 760 29.07 4.39 8.70
N PHE A 761 29.86 3.96 7.70
CA PHE A 761 29.77 4.54 6.36
C PHE A 761 28.40 4.34 5.71
N LEU A 762 27.78 3.15 5.79
CA LEU A 762 26.45 2.90 5.22
C LEU A 762 25.31 3.65 5.94
N HIS A 763 25.41 3.84 7.25
CA HIS A 763 24.35 4.47 8.05
C HIS A 763 24.46 6.00 8.10
N GLU A 764 25.68 6.52 8.09
CA GLU A 764 25.98 7.92 8.46
C GLU A 764 26.92 8.62 7.45
N GLY A 765 27.74 7.87 6.71
CA GLY A 765 28.77 8.41 5.79
C GLY A 765 28.39 8.46 4.31
N SER A 766 27.36 7.73 3.87
CA SER A 766 26.88 7.70 2.49
C SER A 766 25.80 8.75 2.24
N ALA A 767 25.78 9.34 1.03
CA ALA A 767 24.83 10.39 0.65
C ALA A 767 23.34 9.98 0.71
N ILE A 768 23.07 8.68 0.77
CA ILE A 768 21.77 8.12 1.14
C ILE A 768 22.07 7.04 2.19
N ARG A 769 21.31 7.00 3.29
CA ARG A 769 21.51 6.02 4.36
C ARG A 769 21.05 4.64 3.89
N ILE A 770 21.82 3.60 4.19
CA ILE A 770 21.62 2.22 3.69
C ILE A 770 21.62 1.23 4.86
N VAL A 771 20.53 0.49 5.02
CA VAL A 771 20.40 -0.62 5.97
C VAL A 771 20.66 -1.94 5.23
N HIS A 772 21.66 -2.71 5.65
CA HIS A 772 22.13 -3.92 5.00
C HIS A 772 21.20 -5.13 5.21
N ARG A 773 20.65 -5.29 6.41
CA ARG A 773 19.65 -6.31 6.85
C ARG A 773 20.13 -7.75 6.94
N ASP A 774 21.29 -8.09 6.39
CA ASP A 774 21.85 -9.45 6.45
C ASP A 774 23.34 -9.46 6.82
N ILE A 775 23.68 -8.77 7.91
CA ILE A 775 25.03 -8.77 8.51
C ILE A 775 25.23 -10.04 9.33
N LYS A 776 26.25 -10.82 8.95
CA LYS A 776 26.62 -12.12 9.53
C LYS A 776 28.03 -12.51 9.07
N GLY A 777 28.69 -13.44 9.77
CA GLY A 777 30.05 -13.87 9.43
C GLY A 777 30.27 -14.41 8.01
N THR A 778 29.24 -14.90 7.32
CA THR A 778 29.35 -15.36 5.91
C THR A 778 29.43 -14.20 4.91
N ASN A 779 28.86 -13.05 5.26
CA ASN A 779 28.72 -11.87 4.40
C ASN A 779 29.79 -10.81 4.68
N VAL A 780 30.77 -11.15 5.53
CA VAL A 780 32.01 -10.40 5.70
C VAL A 780 33.12 -11.20 5.06
N LEU A 781 33.75 -10.64 4.02
CA LEU A 781 34.85 -11.25 3.29
C LEU A 781 36.20 -10.65 3.73
N LEU A 782 37.28 -11.42 3.58
CA LEU A 782 38.64 -11.06 3.97
C LEU A 782 39.55 -10.98 2.73
N ASP A 783 40.19 -9.83 2.54
CA ASP A 783 41.20 -9.66 1.48
C ASP A 783 42.52 -10.35 1.87
N LYS A 784 43.50 -10.37 0.95
CA LYS A 784 44.86 -10.89 1.17
C LYS A 784 45.53 -10.41 2.47
N ASP A 785 45.22 -9.20 2.93
CA ASP A 785 45.83 -8.54 4.09
C ASP A 785 44.94 -8.70 5.35
N LEU A 786 43.92 -9.57 5.28
CA LEU A 786 42.93 -9.85 6.33
C LEU A 786 42.15 -8.60 6.79
N ASN A 787 41.88 -7.66 5.86
CA ASN A 787 40.91 -6.59 6.12
C ASN A 787 39.48 -7.08 5.82
N ALA A 788 38.56 -6.71 6.69
CA ALA A 788 37.14 -7.03 6.54
C ALA A 788 36.46 -6.14 5.50
N LYS A 789 35.71 -6.76 4.58
CA LYS A 789 34.80 -6.09 3.65
C LYS A 789 33.39 -6.69 3.68
N ILE A 790 32.38 -5.86 3.85
CA ILE A 790 30.96 -6.27 3.85
C ILE A 790 30.49 -6.53 2.40
N SER A 791 29.74 -7.61 2.20
CA SER A 791 29.22 -8.09 0.91
C SER A 791 27.76 -8.55 0.99
N ASP A 792 27.18 -8.86 -0.18
CA ASP A 792 25.81 -9.38 -0.35
C ASP A 792 24.69 -8.38 -0.04
N PHE A 793 24.66 -7.30 -0.82
CA PHE A 793 23.66 -6.21 -0.69
C PHE A 793 22.28 -6.58 -1.27
N GLY A 794 22.03 -7.84 -1.63
CA GLY A 794 20.79 -8.30 -2.27
C GLY A 794 19.53 -7.94 -1.47
N LEU A 795 19.60 -7.92 -0.14
CA LEU A 795 18.48 -7.55 0.74
C LEU A 795 18.46 -6.06 1.16
N ALA A 796 19.53 -5.31 0.95
CA ALA A 796 19.73 -3.97 1.52
C ALA A 796 18.64 -2.95 1.13
N LYS A 797 18.50 -1.87 1.91
CA LYS A 797 17.47 -0.85 1.75
C LYS A 797 17.98 0.57 1.97
N LEU A 798 17.54 1.49 1.11
CA LEU A 798 17.72 2.93 1.28
C LEU A 798 16.73 3.43 2.34
N ASN A 799 17.21 4.30 3.24
CA ASN A 799 16.41 5.06 4.19
C ASN A 799 16.45 6.54 3.80
N GLU A 800 15.28 7.15 3.61
CA GLU A 800 15.14 8.58 3.33
C GLU A 800 15.05 9.34 4.66
N GLU A 801 15.77 10.46 4.80
CA GLU A 801 16.04 11.09 6.11
C GLU A 801 14.80 11.62 6.86
N GLU A 802 13.66 11.71 6.19
CA GLU A 802 12.37 12.12 6.77
C GLU A 802 11.62 10.99 7.50
N ASN A 803 12.08 9.74 7.40
CA ASN A 803 11.41 8.57 8.00
C ASN A 803 12.14 8.04 9.25
N THR A 804 11.38 7.78 10.32
CA THR A 804 11.89 7.12 11.54
C THR A 804 12.23 5.64 11.35
N HIS A 805 11.66 4.99 10.32
CA HIS A 805 11.85 3.58 10.01
C HIS A 805 11.35 3.24 8.60
N ILE A 806 11.82 2.12 8.05
CA ILE A 806 11.38 1.52 6.80
C ILE A 806 10.42 0.37 7.11
N SER A 807 9.13 0.55 6.84
CA SER A 807 8.15 -0.56 6.87
C SER A 807 8.40 -1.53 5.70
N THR A 808 8.92 -2.74 5.97
CA THR A 808 9.22 -3.71 4.90
C THR A 808 9.00 -5.17 5.31
N ARG A 809 8.90 -6.08 4.33
CA ARG A 809 8.80 -7.53 4.60
C ARG A 809 10.06 -8.00 5.33
N VAL A 810 9.86 -8.67 6.47
CA VAL A 810 10.95 -9.31 7.24
C VAL A 810 11.72 -10.27 6.32
N ALA A 811 13.03 -10.03 6.20
CA ALA A 811 13.99 -10.88 5.52
C ALA A 811 15.40 -10.54 6.04
N GLY A 812 16.21 -11.57 6.24
CA GLY A 812 17.50 -11.57 6.92
C GLY A 812 17.73 -12.95 7.56
N THR A 813 18.87 -13.16 8.19
CA THR A 813 19.23 -14.47 8.76
C THR A 813 18.76 -14.62 10.22
N ILE A 814 18.03 -15.71 10.51
CA ILE A 814 17.58 -16.04 11.87
C ILE A 814 18.80 -16.16 12.81
N GLY A 815 18.69 -15.57 14.00
CA GLY A 815 19.78 -15.45 14.97
C GLY A 815 20.58 -14.15 14.87
N TYR A 816 20.50 -13.41 13.76
CA TYR A 816 21.12 -12.08 13.59
C TYR A 816 20.08 -10.96 13.49
N MET A 817 18.83 -11.26 13.11
CA MET A 817 17.75 -10.27 13.04
C MET A 817 17.39 -9.70 14.42
N ALA A 818 17.28 -8.38 14.51
CA ALA A 818 16.83 -7.68 15.71
C ALA A 818 15.37 -8.00 16.09
N PRO A 819 15.00 -8.04 17.39
CA PRO A 819 13.66 -8.43 17.84
C PRO A 819 12.54 -7.57 17.25
N GLU A 820 12.67 -6.24 17.28
CA GLU A 820 11.67 -5.30 16.77
C GLU A 820 11.45 -5.44 15.26
N TYR A 821 12.52 -5.75 14.53
CA TYR A 821 12.47 -5.96 13.10
C TYR A 821 11.79 -7.30 12.76
N ALA A 822 12.16 -8.38 13.48
CA ALA A 822 11.57 -9.71 13.28
C ALA A 822 10.09 -9.77 13.68
N GLN A 823 9.69 -9.07 14.75
CA GLN A 823 8.33 -9.13 15.31
C GLN A 823 7.35 -8.18 14.61
N TRP A 824 7.79 -6.97 14.21
CA TRP A 824 6.90 -5.92 13.69
C TRP A 824 7.21 -5.48 12.26
N GLY A 825 8.31 -5.94 11.65
CA GLY A 825 8.75 -5.47 10.32
C GLY A 825 9.28 -4.03 10.32
N TYR A 826 9.57 -3.50 11.51
CA TYR A 826 10.02 -2.13 11.76
C TYR A 826 11.54 -2.06 11.56
N LEU A 827 11.99 -1.64 10.37
CA LEU A 827 13.41 -1.66 10.03
C LEU A 827 14.06 -0.27 10.20
N THR A 828 15.17 -0.22 10.92
CA THR A 828 16.06 0.95 11.03
C THR A 828 17.52 0.49 10.89
N ASP A 829 18.46 1.44 10.83
CA ASP A 829 19.91 1.21 10.99
C ASP A 829 20.22 0.37 12.26
N LYS A 830 19.43 0.55 13.33
CA LYS A 830 19.57 -0.19 14.59
C LYS A 830 19.36 -1.71 14.45
N ALA A 831 18.77 -2.20 13.36
CA ALA A 831 18.70 -3.63 13.06
C ALA A 831 20.07 -4.19 12.61
N ASP A 832 20.85 -3.41 11.85
CA ASP A 832 22.24 -3.76 11.51
C ASP A 832 23.15 -3.63 12.74
N VAL A 833 22.93 -2.64 13.62
CA VAL A 833 23.67 -2.51 14.89
C VAL A 833 23.52 -3.77 15.74
N TYR A 834 22.29 -4.28 15.88
CA TYR A 834 22.04 -5.55 16.58
C TYR A 834 22.77 -6.73 15.90
N SER A 835 22.66 -6.83 14.58
CA SER A 835 23.33 -7.86 13.77
C SER A 835 24.86 -7.82 13.94
N PHE A 836 25.44 -6.62 13.98
CA PHE A 836 26.85 -6.38 14.25
C PHE A 836 27.26 -6.86 15.65
N GLY A 837 26.45 -6.57 16.68
CA GLY A 837 26.72 -7.02 18.04
C GLY A 837 26.82 -8.55 18.15
N VAL A 838 25.97 -9.28 17.42
CA VAL A 838 26.06 -10.75 17.31
C VAL A 838 27.38 -11.17 16.63
N VAL A 839 27.77 -10.53 15.53
CA VAL A 839 29.05 -10.82 14.83
C VAL A 839 30.27 -10.46 15.68
N ALA A 840 30.21 -9.42 16.51
CA ALA A 840 31.27 -9.09 17.46
C ALA A 840 31.43 -10.16 18.55
N LEU A 841 30.33 -10.73 19.05
CA LEU A 841 30.37 -11.91 19.94
C LEU A 841 30.96 -13.15 19.23
N GLU A 842 30.65 -13.37 17.96
CA GLU A 842 31.24 -14.44 17.15
C GLU A 842 32.77 -14.29 17.01
N ILE A 843 33.25 -13.06 16.75
CA ILE A 843 34.69 -12.74 16.60
C ILE A 843 35.46 -12.98 17.91
N VAL A 844 34.98 -12.40 19.02
CA VAL A 844 35.69 -12.48 20.31
C VAL A 844 35.69 -13.89 20.88
N SER A 845 34.61 -14.65 20.71
CA SER A 845 34.46 -16.00 21.29
C SER A 845 34.95 -17.14 20.41
N GLY A 846 35.11 -16.92 19.10
CA GLY A 846 35.43 -17.99 18.15
C GLY A 846 34.33 -19.06 18.06
N LYS A 847 33.10 -18.75 18.49
CA LYS A 847 31.92 -19.63 18.44
C LYS A 847 30.91 -19.10 17.44
N SER A 848 30.31 -20.00 16.64
CA SER A 848 29.26 -19.62 15.69
C SER A 848 27.90 -19.58 16.37
N ASN A 849 27.17 -18.49 16.15
CA ASN A 849 25.81 -18.31 16.67
C ASN A 849 24.83 -19.36 16.10
N SER A 850 25.06 -19.83 14.86
CA SER A 850 24.17 -20.79 14.18
C SER A 850 24.37 -22.26 14.56
N SER A 851 25.47 -22.61 15.26
CA SER A 851 25.78 -23.99 15.67
C SER A 851 26.05 -24.16 17.17
N TYR A 852 25.95 -23.09 17.96
CA TYR A 852 26.12 -23.14 19.40
C TYR A 852 24.98 -23.93 20.08
N ARG A 853 25.30 -25.11 20.61
CA ARG A 853 24.47 -25.88 21.55
C ARG A 853 25.26 -26.10 22.84
N PRO A 854 24.89 -25.48 23.97
CA PRO A 854 25.54 -25.73 25.25
C PRO A 854 24.96 -26.97 25.93
N GLU A 855 25.77 -27.64 26.74
CA GLU A 855 25.34 -28.76 27.58
C GLU A 855 24.51 -28.31 28.81
N ASN A 856 24.46 -26.99 29.07
CA ASN A 856 23.75 -26.36 30.19
C ASN A 856 22.85 -25.20 29.69
N GLU A 857 21.54 -25.45 29.63
CA GLU A 857 20.36 -24.54 29.63
C GLU A 857 20.32 -23.19 28.88
N ASN A 858 21.38 -22.72 28.20
CA ASN A 858 21.36 -21.48 27.41
C ASN A 858 20.90 -21.73 25.97
N VAL A 859 20.20 -20.79 25.33
CA VAL A 859 19.54 -21.02 24.02
C VAL A 859 20.34 -20.43 22.85
N CYS A 860 21.13 -19.37 23.05
CA CYS A 860 22.00 -18.78 22.03
C CYS A 860 23.30 -18.15 22.61
N LEU A 861 24.17 -17.66 21.72
CA LEU A 861 25.46 -17.04 22.08
C LEU A 861 25.28 -15.74 22.90
N LEU A 862 24.17 -15.02 22.69
CA LEU A 862 23.84 -13.79 23.42
C LEU A 862 23.44 -14.07 24.88
N ASP A 863 22.66 -15.13 25.13
CA ASP A 863 22.30 -15.55 26.49
C ASP A 863 23.56 -15.88 27.31
N TRP A 864 24.50 -16.61 26.68
CA TRP A 864 25.78 -16.97 27.27
C TRP A 864 26.60 -15.73 27.66
N ALA A 865 26.66 -14.72 26.80
CA ALA A 865 27.35 -13.46 27.09
C ALA A 865 26.71 -12.67 28.25
N HIS A 866 25.37 -12.60 28.31
CA HIS A 866 24.67 -11.95 29.43
C HIS A 866 24.87 -12.67 30.78
N VAL A 867 25.03 -14.00 30.79
CA VAL A 867 25.35 -14.75 32.02
C VAL A 867 26.72 -14.35 32.56
N PHE A 868 27.73 -14.17 31.70
CA PHE A 868 29.07 -13.75 32.12
C PHE A 868 29.17 -12.27 32.46
N GLN A 869 28.35 -11.41 31.83
CA GLN A 869 28.16 -10.02 32.26
C GLN A 869 27.64 -9.94 33.70
N LYS A 870 26.61 -10.71 34.06
CA LYS A 870 26.05 -10.75 35.43
C LYS A 870 26.99 -11.34 36.48
N LYS A 871 27.98 -12.13 36.06
CA LYS A 871 29.02 -12.71 36.93
C LYS A 871 30.28 -11.83 37.02
N GLU A 872 30.28 -10.66 36.38
CA GLU A 872 31.45 -9.76 36.24
C GLU A 872 32.69 -10.45 35.65
N ASN A 873 32.51 -11.58 34.94
CA ASN A 873 33.60 -12.40 34.41
C ASN A 873 33.53 -12.48 32.88
N LEU A 874 33.62 -11.32 32.23
CA LEU A 874 33.54 -11.19 30.77
C LEU A 874 34.66 -11.93 30.03
N MET A 875 35.82 -12.15 30.67
CA MET A 875 36.98 -12.77 30.03
C MET A 875 36.75 -14.23 29.60
N GLU A 876 35.83 -14.94 30.23
CA GLU A 876 35.43 -16.32 29.86
C GLU A 876 34.69 -16.40 28.51
N ILE A 877 34.25 -15.26 27.96
CA ILE A 877 33.63 -15.17 26.63
C ILE A 877 34.69 -15.29 25.53
N VAL A 878 35.95 -14.90 25.81
CA VAL A 878 37.04 -14.85 24.83
C VAL A 878 37.44 -16.25 24.37
N ASP A 879 37.73 -16.41 23.07
CA ASP A 879 38.11 -17.69 22.46
C ASP A 879 39.32 -18.33 23.17
N PRO A 880 39.16 -19.52 23.80
CA PRO A 880 40.25 -20.20 24.48
C PRO A 880 41.47 -20.51 23.59
N LYS A 881 41.29 -20.54 22.25
CA LYS A 881 42.39 -20.70 21.28
C LYS A 881 43.36 -19.52 21.23
N LEU A 882 42.97 -18.36 21.77
CA LEU A 882 43.85 -17.18 21.92
C LEU A 882 44.73 -17.25 23.18
N HIS A 883 44.54 -18.28 24.03
CA HIS A 883 45.28 -18.48 25.27
C HIS A 883 45.32 -17.22 26.16
N SER A 884 46.50 -16.62 26.38
CA SER A 884 46.67 -15.35 27.08
C SER A 884 47.23 -14.24 26.18
N GLU A 885 47.22 -14.46 24.86
CA GLU A 885 47.80 -13.57 23.84
C GLU A 885 46.74 -12.63 23.26
N PHE A 886 46.01 -11.93 24.14
CA PHE A 886 45.03 -10.92 23.76
C PHE A 886 45.06 -9.74 24.73
N ASN A 887 44.74 -8.54 24.22
CA ASN A 887 44.59 -7.37 25.06
C ASN A 887 43.23 -7.44 25.79
N LYS A 888 43.28 -7.60 27.12
CA LYS A 888 42.09 -7.72 27.96
C LYS A 888 41.18 -6.50 27.89
N GLU A 889 41.75 -5.30 27.80
CA GLU A 889 41.00 -4.04 27.76
C GLU A 889 40.27 -3.89 26.41
N GLU A 890 40.91 -4.28 25.31
CA GLU A 890 40.27 -4.33 23.98
C GLU A 890 39.18 -5.39 23.92
N ALA A 891 39.41 -6.57 24.50
CA ALA A 891 38.42 -7.65 24.56
C ALA A 891 37.20 -7.25 25.40
N GLU A 892 37.43 -6.62 26.56
CA GLU A 892 36.37 -6.11 27.43
C GLU A 892 35.54 -5.01 26.72
N ARG A 893 36.21 -4.07 26.03
CA ARG A 893 35.51 -3.05 25.22
C ARG A 893 34.69 -3.68 24.09
N MET A 894 35.24 -4.67 23.38
CA MET A 894 34.51 -5.36 22.31
C MET A 894 33.26 -6.08 22.84
N ILE A 895 33.37 -6.79 23.97
CA ILE A 895 32.25 -7.50 24.58
C ILE A 895 31.19 -6.52 25.11
N LYS A 896 31.60 -5.46 25.80
CA LYS A 896 30.68 -4.42 26.31
C LYS A 896 29.96 -3.69 25.17
N ALA A 897 30.67 -3.33 24.11
CA ALA A 897 30.09 -2.73 22.91
C ALA A 897 29.11 -3.69 22.21
N ALA A 898 29.46 -4.98 22.09
CA ALA A 898 28.59 -6.00 21.51
C ALA A 898 27.27 -6.15 22.28
N LEU A 899 27.34 -6.28 23.61
CA LEU A 899 26.17 -6.39 24.50
C LEU A 899 25.26 -5.16 24.45
N LEU A 900 25.84 -3.96 24.35
CA LEU A 900 25.12 -2.70 24.16
C LEU A 900 24.45 -2.64 22.76
N CYS A 901 25.12 -3.11 21.72
CA CYS A 901 24.56 -3.22 20.36
C CYS A 901 23.41 -4.22 20.28
N THR A 902 23.44 -5.32 21.06
CA THR A 902 22.37 -6.34 21.09
C THR A 902 21.23 -6.03 22.06
N ASN A 903 21.09 -4.79 22.56
CA ASN A 903 20.01 -4.43 23.48
C ASN A 903 18.63 -4.68 22.84
N ALA A 904 17.66 -5.18 23.62
CA ALA A 904 16.30 -5.42 23.14
C ALA A 904 15.61 -4.14 22.65
N SER A 905 15.87 -2.99 23.28
CA SER A 905 15.37 -1.69 22.83
C SER A 905 16.28 -1.08 21.75
N PRO A 906 15.77 -0.78 20.54
CA PRO A 906 16.57 -0.16 19.48
C PRO A 906 17.02 1.28 19.82
N SER A 907 16.33 1.97 20.73
CA SER A 907 16.68 3.34 21.15
C SER A 907 17.89 3.41 22.09
N ILE A 908 18.26 2.30 22.72
CA ILE A 908 19.44 2.21 23.61
C ILE A 908 20.69 1.84 22.81
N ARG A 909 20.53 1.24 21.62
CA ARG A 909 21.66 0.85 20.77
C ARG A 909 22.38 2.10 20.21
N PRO A 910 23.71 2.19 20.29
CA PRO A 910 24.51 3.31 19.78
C PRO A 910 24.40 3.48 18.26
N ALA A 911 24.86 4.60 17.74
CA ALA A 911 25.18 4.75 16.32
C ALA A 911 26.46 3.97 15.97
N MET A 912 26.64 3.58 14.71
CA MET A 912 27.83 2.77 14.35
C MET A 912 29.12 3.59 14.41
N SER A 913 29.06 4.90 14.20
CA SER A 913 30.18 5.82 14.48
C SER A 913 30.59 5.82 15.96
N GLU A 914 29.63 5.82 16.89
CA GLU A 914 29.88 5.70 18.33
C GLU A 914 30.48 4.33 18.67
N VAL A 915 30.02 3.25 18.04
CA VAL A 915 30.61 1.90 18.21
C VAL A 915 32.07 1.86 17.78
N VAL A 916 32.43 2.51 16.67
CA VAL A 916 33.84 2.65 16.24
C VAL A 916 34.65 3.38 17.32
N SER A 917 34.15 4.52 17.82
CA SER A 917 34.80 5.29 18.90
C SER A 917 34.97 4.50 20.20
N MET A 918 33.96 3.71 20.60
CA MET A 918 33.99 2.84 21.77
C MET A 918 35.03 1.72 21.63
N LEU A 919 35.09 1.06 20.48
CA LEU A 919 36.10 0.03 20.21
C LEU A 919 37.50 0.64 20.29
N GLU A 920 37.75 1.70 19.53
CA GLU A 920 39.01 2.44 19.45
C GLU A 920 39.43 3.10 20.78
N GLY A 921 38.59 3.08 21.82
CA GLY A 921 38.90 3.59 23.16
C GLY A 921 38.83 5.12 23.29
N GLN A 922 38.20 5.79 22.32
CA GLN A 922 38.01 7.25 22.29
C GLN A 922 36.79 7.71 23.10
N THR A 923 35.88 6.80 23.45
CA THR A 923 34.68 7.08 24.25
C THR A 923 34.43 5.94 25.24
N SER A 924 34.02 6.29 26.47
CA SER A 924 33.66 5.31 27.50
C SER A 924 32.33 4.62 27.16
N ILE A 925 32.25 3.32 27.42
CA ILE A 925 31.02 2.55 27.18
C ILE A 925 30.09 2.73 28.39
N PRO A 926 28.82 3.16 28.21
CA PRO A 926 27.86 3.28 29.30
C PRO A 926 27.59 1.94 30.01
N GLU A 927 27.51 1.96 31.34
CA GLU A 927 27.08 0.79 32.10
C GLU A 927 25.57 0.57 31.96
N VAL A 928 25.19 -0.39 31.13
CA VAL A 928 23.78 -0.81 30.99
C VAL A 928 23.43 -1.79 32.10
N THR A 929 22.76 -1.29 33.14
CA THR A 929 22.08 -2.11 34.15
C THR A 929 20.82 -2.73 33.55
N SER A 930 20.96 -3.93 32.97
CA SER A 930 19.84 -4.69 32.40
C SER A 930 19.00 -5.34 33.51
N ASP A 931 17.80 -4.81 33.78
CA ASP A 931 16.83 -5.45 34.69
C ASP A 931 16.43 -6.84 34.15
N PRO A 932 16.69 -7.95 34.89
CA PRO A 932 16.42 -9.30 34.40
C PRO A 932 14.95 -9.62 34.16
N SER A 933 14.03 -8.88 34.76
CA SER A 933 12.59 -9.18 34.76
C SER A 933 11.95 -9.11 33.37
N ILE A 934 12.48 -8.29 32.47
CA ILE A 934 11.95 -8.11 31.12
C ILE A 934 12.31 -9.29 30.18
N PHE A 935 13.39 -10.04 30.49
CA PHE A 935 13.87 -11.13 29.63
C PHE A 935 13.37 -12.52 30.06
N TYR A 936 12.95 -12.70 31.32
CA TYR A 936 12.60 -14.01 31.86
C TYR A 936 11.15 -14.44 31.59
N ASP A 937 10.19 -13.51 31.51
CA ASP A 937 8.78 -13.85 31.27
C ASP A 937 8.45 -14.09 29.79
N ASP A 938 8.97 -13.27 28.87
CA ASP A 938 8.51 -13.30 27.47
C ASP A 938 9.08 -14.50 26.67
N LEU A 939 10.25 -15.04 27.06
CA LEU A 939 10.80 -16.27 26.46
C LEU A 939 10.15 -17.55 27.01
N HIS A 940 9.65 -17.53 28.26
CA HIS A 940 8.98 -18.69 28.86
C HIS A 940 7.48 -18.75 28.54
N SER A 941 6.84 -17.61 28.24
CA SER A 941 5.42 -17.49 27.88
C SER A 941 5.10 -17.81 26.40
N LYS A 942 5.80 -18.81 25.81
CA LYS A 942 5.32 -19.71 24.72
C LYS A 942 6.43 -20.67 24.28
N ARG A 943 6.53 -21.82 24.94
CA ARG A 943 7.16 -23.00 24.33
C ARG A 943 6.39 -23.43 23.08
N VAL A 944 6.85 -23.03 21.90
CA VAL A 944 6.45 -23.65 20.63
C VAL A 944 7.20 -24.99 20.51
N ASN A 945 6.71 -25.98 21.25
CA ASN A 945 7.19 -27.35 21.13
C ASN A 945 6.75 -27.94 19.79
N GLY A 946 7.72 -28.31 18.94
CA GLY A 946 7.48 -29.08 17.73
C GLY A 946 7.73 -28.35 16.41
N HIS A 947 9.00 -27.99 16.13
CA HIS A 947 9.53 -27.89 14.75
C HIS A 947 11.08 -27.84 14.67
N TYR A 948 11.80 -27.57 15.76
CA TYR A 948 13.23 -27.18 15.70
C TYR A 948 14.31 -28.27 15.89
N GLN A 949 13.96 -29.56 15.86
CA GLN A 949 14.93 -30.66 15.95
C GLN A 949 15.07 -31.53 14.69
N GLN A 950 14.41 -31.18 13.58
CA GLN A 950 14.37 -32.03 12.36
C GLN A 950 15.08 -31.42 11.13
N VAL A 951 15.94 -30.42 11.32
CA VAL A 951 16.62 -29.69 10.22
C VAL A 951 18.12 -29.99 10.13
N THR A 952 18.72 -30.66 11.13
CA THR A 952 20.19 -30.87 11.18
C THR A 952 20.69 -32.18 10.53
N ASP A 953 19.82 -33.17 10.28
CA ASP A 953 20.23 -34.53 9.86
C ASP A 953 19.90 -34.89 8.39
N GLN A 954 19.43 -33.96 7.55
CA GLN A 954 18.95 -34.27 6.18
C GLN A 954 19.80 -33.67 5.04
N SER A 955 21.08 -33.39 5.26
CA SER A 955 22.01 -32.91 4.20
C SER A 955 22.70 -34.01 3.40
N LEU A 956 22.40 -35.30 3.64
CA LEU A 956 23.01 -36.46 2.97
C LEU A 956 21.99 -37.51 2.52
N ASN A 957 21.20 -37.21 1.49
CA ASN A 957 20.98 -38.07 0.30
C ASN A 957 19.78 -37.61 -0.57
N SER A 958 19.74 -38.14 -1.79
CA SER A 958 19.00 -37.62 -2.95
C SER A 958 17.48 -37.88 -3.01
N THR A 959 16.75 -36.83 -3.42
CA THR A 959 15.57 -36.80 -4.31
C THR A 959 14.26 -37.57 -4.00
N GLN A 960 13.16 -36.85 -4.30
CA GLN A 960 11.73 -37.22 -4.40
C GLN A 960 10.84 -36.81 -3.21
N ASP A 961 9.65 -36.32 -3.58
CA ASP A 961 8.65 -35.65 -2.76
C ASP A 961 7.87 -36.59 -1.81
N LEU A 962 6.78 -36.04 -1.22
CA LEU A 962 5.73 -36.66 -0.39
C LEU A 962 6.15 -36.82 1.10
N PHE A 963 5.46 -36.37 2.15
CA PHE A 963 4.27 -35.52 2.46
C PHE A 963 4.23 -35.38 4.03
N PRO A 964 3.25 -34.73 4.73
CA PRO A 964 2.11 -33.88 4.35
C PRO A 964 2.06 -32.50 5.09
N PRO A 965 1.12 -31.59 4.75
CA PRO A 965 0.79 -30.41 5.55
C PRO A 965 -0.42 -30.67 6.49
N SER A 966 -0.30 -30.35 7.79
CA SER A 966 -1.47 -30.30 8.68
C SER A 966 -1.32 -29.31 9.85
N ASP A 967 -1.85 -28.10 9.67
CA ASP A 967 -2.26 -27.23 10.77
C ASP A 967 -3.44 -27.84 11.56
N LYS A 968 -3.39 -27.70 12.89
CA LYS A 968 -4.46 -27.63 13.91
C LYS A 968 -3.74 -27.52 15.26
N SER A 969 -3.99 -26.56 16.14
CA SER A 969 -5.28 -26.10 16.70
C SER A 969 -5.10 -24.75 17.42
N TRP A 970 -6.11 -23.93 17.74
CA TRP A 970 -7.56 -23.92 17.48
C TRP A 970 -8.01 -22.45 17.68
N ILE A 971 -8.43 -21.76 16.63
CA ILE A 971 -9.44 -20.69 16.70
C ILE A 971 -10.41 -20.97 15.56
N GLY A 972 -11.72 -20.89 15.83
CA GLY A 972 -12.74 -21.42 14.93
C GLY A 972 -12.76 -20.73 13.56
N ASN A 973 -12.65 -21.52 12.50
CA ASN A 973 -12.94 -21.06 11.15
C ASN A 973 -14.44 -20.73 11.01
N SER A 974 -14.79 -19.45 10.97
CA SER A 974 -15.91 -18.96 10.15
C SER A 974 -15.36 -18.42 8.82
N SER A 975 -14.58 -19.24 8.13
CA SER A 975 -14.19 -19.00 6.74
C SER A 975 -15.40 -19.24 5.83
N THR A 976 -16.35 -18.31 5.83
CA THR A 976 -17.36 -18.21 4.76
C THR A 976 -16.63 -17.87 3.48
N SER A 977 -16.37 -18.90 2.66
CA SER A 977 -15.92 -18.72 1.29
C SER A 977 -16.98 -17.91 0.53
N THR A 978 -16.69 -16.63 0.29
CA THR A 978 -17.43 -15.85 -0.70
C THR A 978 -17.33 -16.58 -2.04
N PRO A 979 -18.45 -16.90 -2.72
CA PRO A 979 -18.40 -17.60 -3.98
C PRO A 979 -17.66 -16.77 -5.03
N GLU A 980 -16.98 -17.44 -5.95
CA GLU A 980 -16.43 -16.80 -7.15
C GLU A 980 -17.50 -15.94 -7.83
N LEU A 981 -17.18 -14.68 -8.13
CA LEU A 981 -18.04 -13.81 -8.95
C LEU A 981 -17.94 -14.23 -10.43
N TYR A 982 -18.55 -15.38 -10.71
CA TYR A 982 -18.77 -16.06 -11.98
C TYR A 982 -17.52 -16.53 -12.75
N PRO A 983 -17.32 -17.86 -12.92
CA PRO A 983 -16.49 -18.35 -14.02
C PRO A 983 -17.12 -18.00 -15.37
N ILE A 984 -16.28 -17.62 -16.35
CA ILE A 984 -16.69 -17.39 -17.73
C ILE A 984 -17.25 -18.71 -18.29
N ASN A 985 -18.55 -18.74 -18.59
CA ASN A 985 -19.30 -19.91 -19.02
C ASN A 985 -18.62 -20.67 -20.19
N PRO A 986 -18.10 -21.90 -19.98
CA PRO A 986 -17.45 -22.71 -21.00
C PRO A 986 -18.29 -23.95 -21.34
N VAL A 987 -19.32 -23.79 -22.18
CA VAL A 987 -20.14 -24.91 -22.67
C VAL A 987 -19.93 -25.09 -24.18
N SER A 988 -19.05 -26.03 -24.55
CA SER A 988 -19.10 -26.78 -25.83
C SER A 988 -17.90 -27.72 -26.01
N ILE A 989 -17.65 -28.66 -25.08
CA ILE A 989 -16.88 -29.87 -25.39
C ILE A 989 -17.64 -31.10 -24.87
N SER A 990 -18.58 -31.57 -25.67
CA SER A 990 -19.14 -32.92 -25.60
C SER A 990 -18.79 -33.65 -26.89
N LEU A 991 -17.60 -34.27 -26.92
CA LEU A 991 -17.19 -35.19 -27.99
C LEU A 991 -17.15 -36.61 -27.45
N ASN A 992 -18.02 -37.46 -28.02
CA ASN A 992 -18.19 -38.85 -27.62
C ASN A 992 -16.92 -39.67 -27.87
N LEU A 993 -16.37 -40.28 -26.83
CA LEU A 993 -15.36 -41.33 -26.96
C LEU A 993 -16.04 -42.67 -27.25
N VAL A 994 -16.28 -42.94 -28.54
CA VAL A 994 -16.57 -44.29 -29.02
C VAL A 994 -15.26 -45.05 -29.18
N LYS A 995 -15.07 -46.11 -28.37
CA LYS A 995 -13.95 -47.06 -28.55
C LYS A 995 -14.13 -47.88 -29.83
N PRO A 996 -13.09 -48.05 -30.66
CA PRO A 996 -12.93 -49.24 -31.48
C PRO A 996 -12.50 -50.43 -30.61
N ARG A 997 -12.84 -51.65 -31.04
CA ARG A 997 -12.24 -52.91 -30.56
C ARG A 997 -11.15 -53.34 -31.54
N LEU A 998 -10.24 -54.17 -31.02
CA LEU A 998 -9.05 -54.77 -31.66
C LEU A 998 -7.88 -53.79 -31.80
#